data_AF-A0A849HQ36-F1
#
_entry.id   AF-A0A849HQ36-F1
#
_cell.length_a   1.000
_cell.length_b   1.000
_cell.length_c   1.000
_cell.angle_alpha   90.00
_cell.angle_beta   90.00
_cell.angle_gamma   90.00
#
_symmetry.space_group_name_H-M   'P 1'
#
loop_
_entity.id
_entity.type
_entity.pdbx_description
1 polymer ?
#
loop_
_entity_poly.entity_id
_entity_poly.type
_entity_poly.pdbx_seq_one_letter_code
_entity_poly.pdbx_strand_id
1 'polypeptide(L)'
;MTFQSQIRRQSPQVSTRKARRGWASPSSWAASLGVGVLAFGLWAGFNRPVTDIPPYSGEIGGLAFSPFHAGENPQTNRYPSVAQIKSDLALAAAHTHNIRTYTVQGILGQIPALAEGMNLNVTLGAWLDRHPAANAAELAKVVQVANANPDVKQIMVGNETILRGDLPVPELMADIALVKSQTHVPVSTAEPWHVWLKHPELANSVDFITVHLLPYWEGVPESIAVQDAMHRLAEVHDKFPNKRIVIGEIGWPSDGIDIGAARASTVNQARFMRDFFNLAAKDHLQYFVMEAFDQPWKTSFEGRAAGYWGMYTLGRQPKWSLTGPVENNPQWIFYALGAALLSLAATMALLSRRPDIRFSGKFIFAALVEGFTATLAMLFMTMSETYLSLSAAAVWGALAAGQGLLLFLLIADSFDLVETIYGRVAKRHFEPIPAPAGAKLPKVSIHLPICNEPPHMVCQTLDALAALDYDRFEVLVVDNNTKDPKVWEPVAEHCARLGPKFRFFTLGKYKGFKAGALNFALRETAPDAEVIGVIDSDYIVDPDWLRSMAPAFDNPKVGFTQSPQDYRDNDGSLFKRMMFWEYAGFFHAGMVARNERNAIIQHGTMTLVRKAALINENGWAEWCITEDSQLGLRLFRAGYEAVYSKKSFGKGVMPDDYNAFRKQRYRWAYGAMRIVRANWRALFSPFNHELTLGQRWHFITGWVPWFGDALGLVFLGLGLAWSAGLILDPVRFEFPIALFMLPSIGLFFFKIVQILALYKNRVPCGFADRVGAAVAGLALSHSIGKAVWKGLFSNSLPFLRTPKMKNAPALVQGLVMSREELVLLVLTWGALLGVGFGHHWATLETRLWCAVLFTQSLPYLASVSVAILAAMPAPAPKPVQAPAKQAAPARIGNMHPAAGD
;
A
#
# COMPACT_ATOMS: atom_id res chain seq x y z
N MET A 1 35.29 26.42 -32.45
CA MET A 1 34.53 26.95 -31.28
C MET A 1 35.50 27.08 -30.12
N THR A 2 35.55 28.22 -29.43
CA THR A 2 36.41 28.40 -28.25
C THR A 2 35.86 27.62 -27.04
N PHE A 3 36.71 27.21 -26.11
CA PHE A 3 36.30 26.50 -24.88
C PHE A 3 35.18 27.24 -24.10
N GLN A 4 35.28 28.56 -23.98
CA GLN A 4 34.23 29.38 -23.38
C GLN A 4 32.91 29.34 -24.17
N SER A 5 32.96 29.23 -25.51
CA SER A 5 31.75 29.05 -26.31
C SER A 5 31.10 27.67 -26.12
N GLN A 6 31.88 26.62 -25.82
CA GLN A 6 31.37 25.29 -25.49
C GLN A 6 30.72 25.29 -24.10
N ILE A 7 31.36 25.86 -23.08
CA ILE A 7 30.78 26.02 -21.74
C ILE A 7 29.50 26.88 -21.80
N ARG A 8 29.53 28.01 -22.50
CA ARG A 8 28.33 28.85 -22.63
C ARG A 8 27.18 28.12 -23.34
N ARG A 9 27.47 27.21 -24.28
CA ARG A 9 26.45 26.35 -24.92
C ARG A 9 25.95 25.21 -24.02
N GLN A 10 26.73 24.80 -23.01
CA GLN A 10 26.30 23.90 -21.94
C GLN A 10 25.45 24.60 -20.87
N SER A 11 25.39 25.93 -20.87
CA SER A 11 24.37 26.66 -20.11
C SER A 11 22.99 26.09 -20.47
N PRO A 12 22.10 25.83 -19.50
CA PRO A 12 20.83 25.19 -19.75
C PRO A 12 20.11 25.89 -20.90
N GLN A 13 20.06 25.26 -22.08
CA GLN A 13 19.13 25.68 -23.11
C GLN A 13 17.76 25.26 -22.61
N VAL A 14 17.13 26.15 -21.83
CA VAL A 14 15.70 26.10 -21.62
C VAL A 14 15.11 26.14 -23.02
N SER A 15 14.62 25.01 -23.52
CA SER A 15 13.99 24.94 -24.83
C SER A 15 12.93 26.03 -24.89
N THR A 16 13.20 27.07 -25.69
CA THR A 16 12.33 28.22 -25.93
C THR A 16 11.24 27.87 -26.95
N ARG A 17 11.19 26.63 -27.46
CA ARG A 17 9.94 26.12 -28.01
C ARG A 17 8.94 26.27 -26.89
N LYS A 18 8.03 27.24 -27.01
CA LYS A 18 6.76 27.30 -26.28
C LYS A 18 6.18 25.89 -26.41
N ALA A 19 6.50 25.03 -25.46
CA ALA A 19 5.88 23.75 -25.34
C ALA A 19 4.43 24.13 -25.16
N ARG A 20 3.60 23.91 -26.20
CA ARG A 20 2.15 24.11 -26.09
C ARG A 20 1.79 23.55 -24.73
N ARG A 21 1.25 24.41 -23.83
CA ARG A 21 0.87 24.03 -22.45
C ARG A 21 0.28 22.63 -22.56
N GLY A 22 0.80 21.62 -21.86
CA GLY A 22 0.54 20.24 -22.28
C GLY A 22 -0.92 19.77 -22.18
N TRP A 23 -1.82 20.60 -21.68
CA TRP A 23 -3.27 20.55 -21.94
C TRP A 23 -3.63 20.58 -23.44
N ALA A 24 -2.73 21.06 -24.28
CA ALA A 24 -2.85 21.10 -25.74
C ALA A 24 -1.98 20.02 -26.42
N SER A 25 -1.49 19.01 -25.69
CA SER A 25 -0.77 17.87 -26.27
C SER A 25 -1.77 16.80 -26.73
N PRO A 26 -2.03 16.63 -28.04
CA PRO A 26 -3.04 15.68 -28.52
C PRO A 26 -2.70 14.24 -28.11
N SER A 27 -1.40 13.92 -28.01
CA SER A 27 -0.94 12.59 -27.58
C SER A 27 -1.22 12.29 -26.10
N SER A 28 -1.28 13.30 -25.22
CA SER A 28 -1.68 13.08 -23.82
C SER A 28 -3.18 12.81 -23.73
N TRP A 29 -3.99 13.59 -24.46
CA TRP A 29 -5.44 13.35 -24.56
C TRP A 29 -5.76 11.99 -25.17
N ALA A 30 -5.13 11.64 -26.29
CA ALA A 30 -5.34 10.36 -26.95
C ALA A 30 -5.00 9.17 -26.03
N ALA A 31 -3.90 9.27 -25.26
CA ALA A 31 -3.54 8.24 -24.29
C ALA A 31 -4.60 8.11 -23.18
N SER A 32 -4.97 9.22 -22.51
CA SER A 32 -5.93 9.18 -21.41
C SER A 32 -7.34 8.80 -21.83
N LEU A 33 -7.85 9.37 -22.93
CA LEU A 33 -9.18 9.03 -23.44
C LEU A 33 -9.21 7.59 -23.97
N GLY A 34 -8.17 7.15 -24.68
CA GLY A 34 -8.08 5.77 -25.16
C GLY A 34 -8.11 4.76 -24.01
N VAL A 35 -7.34 5.01 -22.95
CA VAL A 35 -7.37 4.20 -21.73
C VAL A 35 -8.74 4.26 -21.05
N GLY A 36 -9.34 5.44 -20.90
CA GLY A 36 -10.67 5.58 -20.29
C GLY A 36 -11.76 4.83 -21.06
N VAL A 37 -11.74 4.83 -22.39
CA VAL A 37 -12.67 4.06 -23.22
C VAL A 37 -12.47 2.56 -23.04
N LEU A 38 -11.22 2.09 -23.02
CA LEU A 38 -10.90 0.68 -22.77
C LEU A 38 -11.36 0.24 -21.38
N ALA A 39 -11.08 1.05 -20.36
CA ALA A 39 -11.49 0.79 -18.99
C ALA A 39 -13.02 0.78 -18.86
N PHE A 40 -13.72 1.74 -19.44
CA PHE A 40 -15.19 1.75 -19.48
C PHE A 40 -15.74 0.49 -20.19
N GLY A 41 -15.10 0.04 -21.28
CA GLY A 41 -15.44 -1.22 -21.93
C GLY A 41 -15.27 -2.44 -21.03
N LEU A 42 -14.23 -2.47 -20.18
CA LEU A 42 -14.05 -3.52 -19.18
C LEU A 42 -15.13 -3.46 -18.10
N TRP A 43 -15.43 -2.27 -17.56
CA TRP A 43 -16.53 -2.08 -16.62
C TRP A 43 -17.87 -2.56 -17.20
N ALA A 44 -18.18 -2.16 -18.43
CA ALA A 44 -19.37 -2.60 -19.14
C ALA A 44 -19.39 -4.12 -19.40
N GLY A 45 -18.23 -4.74 -19.57
CA GLY A 45 -18.09 -6.19 -19.71
C GLY A 45 -18.40 -6.95 -18.41
N PHE A 46 -17.90 -6.46 -17.27
CA PHE A 46 -18.12 -7.07 -15.97
C PHE A 46 -19.51 -6.82 -15.39
N ASN A 47 -20.16 -5.72 -15.77
CA ASN A 47 -21.47 -5.32 -15.26
C ASN A 47 -22.59 -5.52 -16.28
N ARG A 48 -22.45 -6.52 -17.17
CA ARG A 48 -23.53 -6.83 -18.13
C ARG A 48 -24.78 -7.31 -17.39
N PRO A 49 -25.97 -6.84 -17.78
CA PRO A 49 -27.22 -7.39 -17.29
C PRO A 49 -27.31 -8.87 -17.62
N VAL A 50 -27.70 -9.67 -16.62
CA VAL A 50 -27.97 -11.10 -16.76
C VAL A 50 -29.41 -11.27 -17.23
N THR A 51 -29.59 -11.88 -18.39
CA THR A 51 -30.88 -12.00 -19.08
C THR A 51 -31.42 -13.43 -19.16
N ASP A 52 -30.59 -14.42 -18.82
CA ASP A 52 -30.87 -15.86 -18.85
C ASP A 52 -31.54 -16.38 -17.56
N ILE A 53 -32.12 -15.49 -16.75
CA ILE A 53 -32.87 -15.87 -15.56
C ILE A 53 -34.37 -15.93 -15.91
N PRO A 54 -35.05 -17.08 -15.71
CA PRO A 54 -36.48 -17.21 -15.98
C PRO A 54 -37.29 -16.10 -15.29
N PRO A 55 -38.23 -15.43 -15.98
CA PRO A 55 -39.10 -14.47 -15.34
C PRO A 55 -40.10 -15.17 -14.41
N TYR A 56 -40.63 -14.45 -13.43
CA TYR A 56 -41.75 -14.90 -12.61
C TYR A 56 -42.80 -13.80 -12.53
N SER A 57 -44.08 -14.15 -12.74
CA SER A 57 -45.21 -13.22 -12.71
C SER A 57 -46.37 -13.70 -11.84
N GLY A 58 -46.17 -14.75 -11.06
CA GLY A 58 -47.17 -15.26 -10.12
C GLY A 58 -47.13 -14.55 -8.76
N GLU A 59 -48.00 -14.98 -7.86
CA GLU A 59 -48.02 -14.54 -6.46
C GLU A 59 -46.99 -15.32 -5.63
N ILE A 60 -46.23 -14.62 -4.78
CA ILE A 60 -45.27 -15.26 -3.88
C ILE A 60 -46.04 -16.03 -2.81
N GLY A 61 -45.69 -17.31 -2.60
CA GLY A 61 -46.39 -18.20 -1.67
C GLY A 61 -46.48 -17.67 -0.23
N GLY A 62 -45.39 -17.08 0.28
CA GLY A 62 -45.36 -16.42 1.58
C GLY A 62 -44.05 -15.69 1.86
N LEU A 63 -44.07 -14.71 2.77
CA LEU A 63 -42.88 -13.97 3.21
C LEU A 63 -42.68 -14.10 4.72
N ALA A 64 -41.45 -14.41 5.15
CA ALA A 64 -41.06 -14.19 6.54
C ALA A 64 -40.97 -12.68 6.79
N PHE A 65 -41.69 -12.21 7.80
CA PHE A 65 -42.01 -10.81 8.03
C PHE A 65 -41.36 -10.32 9.33
N SER A 66 -40.23 -9.63 9.16
CA SER A 66 -39.46 -8.97 10.22
C SER A 66 -39.38 -7.46 9.92
N PRO A 67 -40.27 -6.61 10.50
CA PRO A 67 -40.45 -5.24 10.05
C PRO A 67 -39.47 -4.23 10.67
N PHE A 68 -38.25 -4.63 11.04
CA PHE A 68 -37.28 -3.69 11.64
C PHE A 68 -36.71 -2.69 10.61
N HIS A 69 -36.52 -1.45 11.05
CA HIS A 69 -35.90 -0.36 10.28
C HIS A 69 -34.48 -0.08 10.75
N ALA A 70 -33.79 0.86 10.08
CA ALA A 70 -32.44 1.25 10.43
C ALA A 70 -32.34 1.72 11.90
N GLY A 71 -31.45 1.10 12.67
CA GLY A 71 -31.24 1.42 14.09
C GLY A 71 -32.20 0.74 15.06
N GLU A 72 -33.15 -0.05 14.56
CA GLU A 72 -34.02 -0.92 15.33
C GLU A 72 -33.38 -2.32 15.44
N ASN A 73 -33.51 -2.94 16.61
CA ASN A 73 -32.91 -4.24 16.90
C ASN A 73 -33.63 -4.90 18.09
N PRO A 74 -34.17 -6.13 17.91
CA PRO A 74 -34.86 -6.86 18.99
C PRO A 74 -33.96 -7.09 20.22
N GLN A 75 -32.66 -7.35 20.03
CA GLN A 75 -31.70 -7.56 21.13
C GLN A 75 -31.50 -6.31 22.00
N THR A 76 -31.83 -5.12 21.48
CA THR A 76 -31.75 -3.85 22.22
C THR A 76 -33.13 -3.32 22.64
N ASN A 77 -34.19 -4.12 22.46
CA ASN A 77 -35.58 -3.72 22.69
C ASN A 77 -36.01 -2.44 21.95
N ARG A 78 -35.45 -2.20 20.75
CA ARG A 78 -35.86 -1.10 19.87
C ARG A 78 -36.70 -1.68 18.74
N TYR A 79 -38.02 -1.49 18.85
CA TYR A 79 -39.02 -2.04 17.94
C TYR A 79 -39.57 -0.98 16.98
N PRO A 80 -40.09 -1.39 15.80
CA PRO A 80 -40.76 -0.50 14.87
C PRO A 80 -42.06 0.09 15.44
N SER A 81 -42.43 1.26 14.95
CA SER A 81 -43.74 1.87 15.24
C SER A 81 -44.88 1.16 14.51
N VAL A 82 -46.11 1.34 15.00
CA VAL A 82 -47.33 0.81 14.34
C VAL A 82 -47.45 1.30 12.90
N ALA A 83 -47.12 2.57 12.62
CA ALA A 83 -47.19 3.13 11.28
C ALA A 83 -46.20 2.45 10.32
N GLN A 84 -44.97 2.17 10.79
CA GLN A 84 -43.97 1.42 10.03
C GLN A 84 -44.46 0.01 9.73
N ILE A 85 -44.98 -0.72 10.73
CA ILE A 85 -45.50 -2.08 10.56
C ILE A 85 -46.64 -2.10 9.54
N LYS A 86 -47.61 -1.18 9.63
CA LYS A 86 -48.72 -1.11 8.65
C LYS A 86 -48.24 -0.83 7.23
N SER A 87 -47.26 0.06 7.07
CA SER A 87 -46.67 0.34 5.76
C SER A 87 -45.97 -0.89 5.17
N ASP A 88 -45.20 -1.60 6.00
CA ASP A 88 -44.48 -2.81 5.60
C ASP A 88 -45.46 -3.97 5.29
N LEU A 89 -46.56 -4.09 6.03
CA LEU A 89 -47.64 -5.07 5.75
C LEU A 89 -48.34 -4.78 4.42
N ALA A 90 -48.65 -3.52 4.13
CA ALA A 90 -49.25 -3.14 2.85
C ALA A 90 -48.33 -3.48 1.66
N LEU A 91 -47.01 -3.33 1.84
CA LEU A 91 -46.04 -3.73 0.83
C LEU A 91 -45.99 -5.25 0.64
N ALA A 92 -46.05 -6.04 1.72
CA ALA A 92 -46.13 -7.49 1.63
C ALA A 92 -47.43 -7.97 0.96
N ALA A 93 -48.57 -7.36 1.31
CA ALA A 93 -49.90 -7.69 0.76
C ALA A 93 -50.01 -7.48 -0.75
N ALA A 94 -49.14 -6.65 -1.34
CA ALA A 94 -49.10 -6.45 -2.79
C ALA A 94 -48.54 -7.66 -3.56
N HIS A 95 -47.88 -8.61 -2.88
CA HIS A 95 -47.16 -9.72 -3.52
C HIS A 95 -47.48 -11.10 -2.95
N THR A 96 -48.09 -11.17 -1.77
CA THR A 96 -48.47 -12.44 -1.13
C THR A 96 -49.73 -12.29 -0.28
N HIS A 97 -50.41 -13.41 -0.08
CA HIS A 97 -51.50 -13.56 0.88
C HIS A 97 -51.06 -14.21 2.20
N ASN A 98 -49.78 -14.56 2.37
CA ASN A 98 -49.30 -15.24 3.57
C ASN A 98 -48.03 -14.59 4.12
N ILE A 99 -48.04 -14.28 5.41
CA ILE A 99 -46.84 -13.83 6.13
C ILE A 99 -46.55 -14.74 7.33
N ARG A 100 -45.28 -14.81 7.70
CA ARG A 100 -44.80 -15.54 8.89
C ARG A 100 -44.07 -14.59 9.81
N THR A 101 -44.39 -14.57 11.09
CA THR A 101 -43.60 -13.85 12.12
C THR A 101 -42.73 -14.82 12.92
N TYR A 102 -41.68 -14.31 13.57
CA TYR A 102 -40.77 -15.11 14.39
C TYR A 102 -41.10 -15.11 15.89
N THR A 103 -41.74 -14.04 16.35
CA THR A 103 -42.02 -13.80 17.76
C THR A 103 -43.30 -12.98 17.92
N VAL A 104 -43.92 -13.06 19.09
CA VAL A 104 -45.03 -12.19 19.53
C VAL A 104 -44.61 -11.16 20.58
N GLN A 105 -43.30 -10.96 20.78
CA GLN A 105 -42.76 -9.99 21.73
C GLN A 105 -43.12 -8.54 21.39
N GLY A 106 -43.38 -7.76 22.45
CA GLY A 106 -43.62 -6.32 22.36
C GLY A 106 -44.74 -5.96 21.37
N ILE A 107 -44.44 -5.04 20.45
CA ILE A 107 -45.39 -4.57 19.44
C ILE A 107 -45.64 -5.61 18.32
N LEU A 108 -44.73 -6.58 18.14
CA LEU A 108 -44.83 -7.57 17.06
C LEU A 108 -46.02 -8.52 17.26
N GLY A 109 -46.44 -8.75 18.51
CA GLY A 109 -47.68 -9.47 18.82
C GLY A 109 -48.96 -8.80 18.32
N GLN A 110 -48.90 -7.53 17.88
CA GLN A 110 -50.03 -6.83 17.26
C GLN A 110 -50.12 -7.04 15.75
N ILE A 111 -49.10 -7.65 15.11
CA ILE A 111 -49.05 -7.82 13.65
C ILE A 111 -50.34 -8.44 13.07
N PRO A 112 -50.92 -9.52 13.64
CA PRO A 112 -52.17 -10.07 13.12
C PRO A 112 -53.32 -9.08 13.11
N ALA A 113 -53.50 -8.32 14.19
CA ALA A 113 -54.54 -7.29 14.28
C ALA A 113 -54.25 -6.11 13.33
N LEU A 114 -52.98 -5.78 13.09
CA LEU A 114 -52.59 -4.73 12.15
C LEU A 114 -52.75 -5.14 10.68
N ALA A 115 -52.74 -6.45 10.40
CA ALA A 115 -52.96 -7.03 9.08
C ALA A 115 -54.46 -7.23 8.75
N GLU A 116 -55.35 -7.03 9.72
CA GLU A 116 -56.80 -7.16 9.53
C GLU A 116 -57.30 -6.28 8.37
N GLY A 117 -58.06 -6.89 7.45
CA GLY A 117 -58.57 -6.22 6.25
C GLY A 117 -57.56 -6.05 5.11
N MET A 118 -56.32 -6.56 5.24
CA MET A 118 -55.30 -6.51 4.18
C MET A 118 -55.23 -7.80 3.33
N ASN A 119 -56.17 -8.73 3.53
CA ASN A 119 -56.19 -10.05 2.86
C ASN A 119 -54.89 -10.85 3.05
N LEU A 120 -54.36 -10.82 4.28
CA LEU A 120 -53.15 -11.53 4.70
C LEU A 120 -53.49 -12.58 5.75
N ASN A 121 -53.08 -13.82 5.49
CA ASN A 121 -53.01 -14.88 6.50
C ASN A 121 -51.70 -14.77 7.27
N VAL A 122 -51.75 -14.95 8.59
CA VAL A 122 -50.58 -14.89 9.45
C VAL A 122 -50.24 -16.27 10.02
N THR A 123 -48.98 -16.66 9.90
CA THR A 123 -48.39 -17.76 10.67
C THR A 123 -47.56 -17.18 11.80
N LEU A 124 -47.95 -17.46 13.04
CA LEU A 124 -47.29 -16.90 14.22
C LEU A 124 -46.09 -17.74 14.63
N GLY A 125 -44.94 -17.11 14.83
CA GLY A 125 -43.80 -17.70 15.51
C GLY A 125 -43.79 -17.39 17.00
N ALA A 126 -43.41 -18.37 17.81
CA ALA A 126 -43.01 -18.17 19.20
C ALA A 126 -41.50 -18.43 19.32
N TRP A 127 -40.74 -17.40 19.68
CA TRP A 127 -39.29 -17.51 19.81
C TRP A 127 -38.91 -18.09 21.18
N LEU A 128 -38.30 -19.27 21.17
CA LEU A 128 -37.86 -19.96 22.39
C LEU A 128 -36.34 -19.88 22.55
N ASP A 129 -35.91 -19.62 23.78
CA ASP A 129 -34.51 -19.56 24.18
C ASP A 129 -34.24 -20.40 25.45
N ARG A 130 -33.09 -20.19 26.10
CA ARG A 130 -32.68 -20.91 27.32
C ARG A 130 -33.34 -20.41 28.61
N HIS A 131 -34.26 -19.45 28.55
CA HIS A 131 -34.89 -18.82 29.72
C HIS A 131 -36.35 -19.28 29.86
N PRO A 132 -36.64 -20.27 30.75
CA PRO A 132 -37.98 -20.86 30.84
C PRO A 132 -39.11 -19.87 31.14
N ALA A 133 -38.83 -18.83 31.94
CA ALA A 133 -39.82 -17.80 32.26
C ALA A 133 -40.17 -16.92 31.04
N ALA A 134 -39.19 -16.63 30.18
CA ALA A 134 -39.42 -15.90 28.94
C ALA A 134 -40.20 -16.75 27.94
N ASN A 135 -39.82 -18.03 27.79
CA ASN A 135 -40.53 -19.00 26.96
C ASN A 135 -42.00 -19.13 27.39
N ALA A 136 -42.27 -19.31 28.69
CA ALA A 136 -43.65 -19.40 29.20
C ALA A 136 -44.48 -18.15 28.88
N ALA A 137 -43.89 -16.95 28.98
CA ALA A 137 -44.56 -15.70 28.60
C ALA A 137 -44.83 -15.61 27.09
N GLU A 138 -43.87 -16.01 26.26
CA GLU A 138 -44.01 -16.07 24.80
C GLU A 138 -45.12 -17.05 24.38
N LEU A 139 -45.13 -18.25 24.96
CA LEU A 139 -46.11 -19.30 24.67
C LEU A 139 -47.53 -18.89 25.09
N ALA A 140 -47.68 -18.30 26.28
CA ALA A 140 -48.97 -17.77 26.72
C ALA A 140 -49.46 -16.65 25.78
N LYS A 141 -48.54 -15.78 25.32
CA LYS A 141 -48.87 -14.69 24.43
C LYS A 141 -49.24 -15.16 23.03
N VAL A 142 -48.54 -16.15 22.47
CA VAL A 142 -48.84 -16.65 21.12
C VAL A 142 -50.23 -17.31 21.07
N VAL A 143 -50.61 -18.06 22.12
CA VAL A 143 -51.96 -18.62 22.27
C VAL A 143 -53.02 -17.52 22.34
N GLN A 144 -52.79 -16.50 23.16
CA GLN A 144 -53.70 -15.36 23.27
C GLN A 144 -53.91 -14.67 21.93
N VAL A 145 -52.83 -14.37 21.21
CA VAL A 145 -52.88 -13.66 19.93
C VAL A 145 -53.54 -14.54 18.86
N ALA A 146 -53.21 -15.82 18.79
CA ALA A 146 -53.80 -16.75 17.82
C ALA A 146 -55.32 -16.87 17.99
N ASN A 147 -55.79 -17.04 19.22
CA ASN A 147 -57.22 -17.20 19.48
C ASN A 147 -58.02 -15.90 19.31
N ALA A 148 -57.36 -14.74 19.38
CA ALA A 148 -58.00 -13.43 19.21
C ALA A 148 -58.11 -12.98 17.75
N ASN A 149 -57.39 -13.62 16.81
CA ASN A 149 -57.28 -13.13 15.43
C ASN A 149 -57.62 -14.25 14.43
N PRO A 150 -58.74 -14.17 13.69
CA PRO A 150 -59.18 -15.24 12.79
C PRO A 150 -58.29 -15.44 11.55
N ASP A 151 -57.49 -14.44 11.20
CA ASP A 151 -56.54 -14.49 10.09
C ASP A 151 -55.23 -15.22 10.45
N VAL A 152 -55.06 -15.59 11.72
CA VAL A 152 -53.98 -16.50 12.13
C VAL A 152 -54.37 -17.92 11.70
N LYS A 153 -53.57 -18.54 10.83
CA LYS A 153 -53.87 -19.87 10.28
C LYS A 153 -53.02 -20.99 10.86
N GLN A 154 -51.84 -20.67 11.40
CA GLN A 154 -50.86 -21.65 11.88
C GLN A 154 -49.98 -21.04 12.98
N ILE A 155 -49.41 -21.87 13.85
CA ILE A 155 -48.41 -21.47 14.85
C ILE A 155 -47.14 -22.32 14.69
N MET A 156 -45.97 -21.70 14.82
CA MET A 156 -44.67 -22.34 14.85
C MET A 156 -44.03 -22.07 16.23
N VAL A 157 -43.99 -23.10 17.06
CA VAL A 157 -43.40 -23.07 18.41
C VAL A 157 -41.92 -23.39 18.30
N GLY A 158 -41.08 -22.36 18.41
CA GLY A 158 -39.65 -22.46 18.15
C GLY A 158 -39.28 -22.24 16.68
N ASN A 159 -38.08 -21.72 16.50
CA ASN A 159 -37.40 -21.55 15.22
C ASN A 159 -35.98 -22.00 15.45
N GLU A 160 -35.52 -23.09 14.84
CA GLU A 160 -34.17 -23.65 15.00
C GLU A 160 -33.76 -23.86 16.47
N THR A 161 -34.73 -24.16 17.33
CA THR A 161 -34.54 -24.27 18.78
C THR A 161 -33.63 -25.45 19.13
N ILE A 162 -33.77 -26.57 18.42
CA ILE A 162 -32.90 -27.75 18.57
C ILE A 162 -31.55 -27.50 17.92
N LEU A 163 -31.52 -26.89 16.72
CA LEU A 163 -30.26 -26.54 16.05
C LEU A 163 -29.38 -25.63 16.92
N ARG A 164 -29.95 -24.57 17.50
CA ARG A 164 -29.24 -23.65 18.41
C ARG A 164 -28.89 -24.27 19.76
N GLY A 165 -29.47 -25.43 20.09
CA GLY A 165 -29.31 -26.07 21.39
C GLY A 165 -29.85 -25.19 22.52
N ASP A 166 -31.00 -24.54 22.28
CA ASP A 166 -31.69 -23.73 23.29
C ASP A 166 -32.48 -24.61 24.24
N LEU A 167 -33.17 -25.63 23.73
CA LEU A 167 -33.95 -26.58 24.52
C LEU A 167 -33.67 -28.04 24.09
N PRO A 168 -33.73 -29.00 25.02
CA PRO A 168 -33.80 -30.43 24.68
C PRO A 168 -35.09 -30.79 23.94
N VAL A 169 -35.04 -31.83 23.10
CA VAL A 169 -36.20 -32.33 22.33
C VAL A 169 -37.44 -32.59 23.20
N PRO A 170 -37.37 -33.27 24.36
CA PRO A 170 -38.56 -33.51 25.18
C PRO A 170 -39.22 -32.24 25.73
N GLU A 171 -38.44 -31.19 26.01
CA GLU A 171 -38.96 -29.90 26.50
C GLU A 171 -39.71 -29.17 25.38
N LEU A 172 -39.12 -29.10 24.18
CA LEU A 172 -39.79 -28.53 23.01
C LEU A 172 -41.09 -29.27 22.67
N MET A 173 -41.10 -30.62 22.76
CA MET A 173 -42.31 -31.42 22.57
C MET A 173 -43.40 -31.08 23.59
N ALA A 174 -43.02 -30.84 24.85
CA ALA A 174 -43.96 -30.43 25.90
C ALA A 174 -44.54 -29.04 25.63
N ASP A 175 -43.71 -28.08 25.20
CA ASP A 175 -44.15 -26.73 24.83
C ASP A 175 -45.11 -26.75 23.63
N ILE A 176 -44.82 -27.56 22.61
CA ILE A 176 -45.72 -27.78 21.47
C ILE A 176 -47.06 -28.36 21.93
N ALA A 177 -47.03 -29.40 22.78
CA ALA A 177 -48.25 -30.03 23.30
C ALA A 177 -49.09 -29.05 24.14
N LEU A 178 -48.44 -28.20 24.93
CA LEU A 178 -49.09 -27.14 25.70
C LEU A 178 -49.85 -26.18 24.79
N VAL A 179 -49.18 -25.63 23.77
CA VAL A 179 -49.82 -24.68 22.82
C VAL A 179 -50.98 -25.34 22.08
N LYS A 180 -50.79 -26.58 21.60
CA LYS A 180 -51.85 -27.35 20.91
C LYS A 180 -53.09 -27.55 21.77
N SER A 181 -52.92 -27.76 23.08
CA SER A 181 -54.06 -27.97 23.98
C SER A 181 -54.91 -26.69 24.20
N GLN A 182 -54.40 -25.52 23.84
CA GLN A 182 -55.01 -24.23 24.12
C GLN A 182 -55.38 -23.42 22.88
N THR A 183 -55.22 -23.98 21.67
CA THR A 183 -55.52 -23.29 20.43
C THR A 183 -56.26 -24.19 19.43
N HIS A 184 -56.95 -23.56 18.48
CA HIS A 184 -57.71 -24.25 17.43
C HIS A 184 -56.99 -24.28 16.08
N VAL A 185 -55.85 -23.60 15.96
CA VAL A 185 -55.03 -23.59 14.75
C VAL A 185 -53.94 -24.66 14.81
N PRO A 186 -53.55 -25.26 13.68
CA PRO A 186 -52.50 -26.28 13.66
C PRO A 186 -51.14 -25.72 14.12
N VAL A 187 -50.40 -26.53 14.86
CA VAL A 187 -49.12 -26.15 15.49
C VAL A 187 -47.97 -27.01 14.93
N SER A 188 -46.86 -26.35 14.65
CA SER A 188 -45.60 -26.94 14.20
C SER A 188 -44.42 -26.40 15.02
N THR A 189 -43.21 -26.85 14.71
CA THR A 189 -41.95 -26.21 15.05
C THR A 189 -41.12 -26.09 13.77
N ALA A 190 -40.28 -25.07 13.65
CA ALA A 190 -39.50 -24.85 12.44
C ALA A 190 -38.03 -25.24 12.66
N GLU A 191 -37.56 -26.26 11.94
CA GLU A 191 -36.21 -26.81 12.09
C GLU A 191 -35.61 -27.16 10.71
N PRO A 192 -34.27 -27.18 10.57
CA PRO A 192 -33.61 -27.64 9.33
C PRO A 192 -33.90 -29.12 9.03
N TRP A 193 -33.79 -29.49 7.75
CA TRP A 193 -34.06 -30.85 7.27
C TRP A 193 -33.30 -31.94 8.06
N HIS A 194 -32.02 -31.72 8.38
CA HIS A 194 -31.20 -32.70 9.07
C HIS A 194 -31.60 -32.91 10.54
N VAL A 195 -32.20 -31.90 11.19
CA VAL A 195 -32.75 -32.03 12.55
C VAL A 195 -33.97 -32.96 12.53
N TRP A 196 -34.87 -32.80 11.57
CA TRP A 196 -36.02 -33.68 11.40
C TRP A 196 -35.62 -35.14 11.15
N LEU A 197 -34.59 -35.37 10.35
CA LEU A 197 -34.10 -36.74 10.10
C LEU A 197 -33.42 -37.35 11.33
N LYS A 198 -32.73 -36.53 12.14
CA LYS A 198 -32.02 -36.96 13.35
C LYS A 198 -32.97 -37.20 14.53
N HIS A 199 -34.03 -36.42 14.66
CA HIS A 199 -35.00 -36.45 15.76
C HIS A 199 -36.43 -36.72 15.25
N PRO A 200 -36.68 -37.91 14.66
CA PRO A 200 -37.98 -38.22 14.07
C PRO A 200 -39.14 -38.24 15.08
N GLU A 201 -38.84 -38.38 16.37
CA GLU A 201 -39.81 -38.29 17.47
C GLU A 201 -40.54 -36.94 17.52
N LEU A 202 -39.91 -35.84 17.06
CA LEU A 202 -40.52 -34.50 16.99
C LEU A 202 -41.75 -34.47 16.06
N ALA A 203 -41.77 -35.31 15.02
CA ALA A 203 -42.88 -35.35 14.08
C ALA A 203 -44.19 -35.80 14.75
N ASN A 204 -44.11 -36.49 15.89
CA ASN A 204 -45.29 -36.95 16.63
C ASN A 204 -45.96 -35.84 17.44
N SER A 205 -45.22 -34.80 17.85
CA SER A 205 -45.78 -33.67 18.62
C SER A 205 -46.47 -32.62 17.75
N VAL A 206 -46.07 -32.47 16.48
CA VAL A 206 -46.56 -31.44 15.56
C VAL A 206 -47.74 -31.90 14.69
N ASP A 207 -48.61 -30.96 14.29
CA ASP A 207 -49.70 -31.22 13.34
C ASP A 207 -49.21 -31.30 11.89
N PHE A 208 -48.17 -30.52 11.57
CA PHE A 208 -47.48 -30.51 10.29
C PHE A 208 -45.99 -30.23 10.54
N ILE A 209 -45.13 -30.53 9.57
CA ILE A 209 -43.69 -30.30 9.66
C ILE A 209 -43.36 -28.97 9.02
N THR A 210 -42.51 -28.18 9.66
CA THR A 210 -41.93 -26.97 9.06
C THR A 210 -40.42 -27.14 8.90
N VAL A 211 -39.95 -27.14 7.65
CA VAL A 211 -38.56 -27.40 7.31
C VAL A 211 -37.87 -26.13 6.79
N HIS A 212 -36.66 -25.84 7.25
CA HIS A 212 -35.80 -24.81 6.67
C HIS A 212 -34.85 -25.40 5.62
N LEU A 213 -34.77 -24.73 4.47
CA LEU A 213 -33.99 -25.14 3.31
C LEU A 213 -33.14 -23.96 2.83
N LEU A 214 -31.90 -23.88 3.32
CA LEU A 214 -31.00 -22.74 3.08
C LEU A 214 -29.65 -23.22 2.51
N PRO A 215 -29.59 -23.62 1.22
CA PRO A 215 -28.41 -24.24 0.62
C PRO A 215 -27.13 -23.39 0.69
N TYR A 216 -27.27 -22.06 0.78
CA TYR A 216 -26.14 -21.14 0.97
C TYR A 216 -25.31 -21.48 2.22
N TRP A 217 -25.96 -21.75 3.36
CA TRP A 217 -25.27 -22.11 4.61
C TRP A 217 -24.61 -23.49 4.55
N GLU A 218 -25.08 -24.34 3.64
CA GLU A 218 -24.53 -25.67 3.37
C GLU A 218 -23.39 -25.65 2.34
N GLY A 219 -23.07 -24.46 1.80
CA GLY A 219 -21.98 -24.25 0.85
C GLY A 219 -22.26 -24.77 -0.57
N VAL A 220 -23.54 -25.01 -0.89
CA VAL A 220 -24.01 -25.51 -2.19
C VAL A 220 -23.91 -24.40 -3.24
N PRO A 221 -23.40 -24.65 -4.47
CA PRO A 221 -23.32 -23.63 -5.51
C PRO A 221 -24.71 -23.23 -6.03
N GLU A 222 -24.84 -21.99 -6.49
CA GLU A 222 -26.13 -21.40 -6.91
C GLU A 222 -26.80 -22.18 -8.05
N SER A 223 -25.99 -22.77 -8.92
CA SER A 223 -26.43 -23.52 -10.11
C SER A 223 -27.25 -24.78 -9.79
N ILE A 224 -27.09 -25.37 -8.61
CA ILE A 224 -27.84 -26.57 -8.19
C ILE A 224 -28.62 -26.35 -6.89
N ALA A 225 -28.57 -25.14 -6.31
CA ALA A 225 -29.11 -24.87 -4.98
C ALA A 225 -30.62 -25.16 -4.87
N VAL A 226 -31.42 -24.83 -5.89
CA VAL A 226 -32.87 -25.16 -5.90
C VAL A 226 -33.07 -26.67 -5.96
N GLN A 227 -32.28 -27.39 -6.75
CA GLN A 227 -32.37 -28.84 -6.86
C GLN A 227 -32.00 -29.53 -5.55
N ASP A 228 -30.93 -29.06 -4.89
CA ASP A 228 -30.51 -29.57 -3.57
C ASP A 228 -31.60 -29.30 -2.52
N ALA A 229 -32.16 -28.08 -2.46
CA ALA A 229 -33.29 -27.78 -1.56
C ALA A 229 -34.48 -28.73 -1.77
N MET A 230 -34.83 -29.03 -3.03
CA MET A 230 -35.91 -29.98 -3.33
C MET A 230 -35.54 -31.43 -3.02
N HIS A 231 -34.28 -31.82 -3.18
CA HIS A 231 -33.79 -33.12 -2.74
C HIS A 231 -33.93 -33.28 -1.22
N ARG A 232 -33.51 -32.28 -0.44
CA ARG A 232 -33.67 -32.27 1.02
C ARG A 232 -35.14 -32.31 1.44
N LEU A 233 -36.00 -31.59 0.73
CA LEU A 233 -37.45 -31.64 0.95
C LEU A 233 -38.00 -33.06 0.73
N ALA A 234 -37.58 -33.72 -0.36
CA ALA A 234 -37.97 -35.10 -0.65
C ALA A 234 -37.50 -36.07 0.42
N GLU A 235 -36.27 -35.93 0.94
CA GLU A 235 -35.77 -36.77 2.05
C GLU A 235 -36.66 -36.66 3.30
N VAL A 236 -37.11 -35.45 3.64
CA VAL A 236 -38.03 -35.23 4.77
C VAL A 236 -39.42 -35.82 4.45
N HIS A 237 -39.92 -35.65 3.23
CA HIS A 237 -41.19 -36.21 2.80
C HIS A 237 -41.19 -37.75 2.86
N ASP A 238 -40.15 -38.40 2.34
CA ASP A 238 -40.02 -39.86 2.33
C ASP A 238 -39.92 -40.43 3.75
N LYS A 239 -39.31 -39.68 4.67
CA LYS A 239 -39.25 -40.04 6.10
C LYS A 239 -40.61 -39.89 6.79
N PHE A 240 -41.41 -38.90 6.39
CA PHE A 240 -42.69 -38.56 7.03
C PHE A 240 -43.86 -38.46 6.01
N PRO A 241 -44.20 -39.55 5.29
CA PRO A 241 -45.10 -39.51 4.14
C PRO A 241 -46.55 -39.11 4.49
N ASN A 242 -46.94 -39.25 5.76
CA ASN A 242 -48.29 -38.93 6.24
C ASN A 242 -48.40 -37.54 6.88
N LYS A 243 -47.30 -36.76 6.92
CA LYS A 243 -47.28 -35.42 7.50
C LYS A 243 -47.25 -34.39 6.38
N ARG A 244 -48.13 -33.38 6.47
CA ARG A 244 -48.03 -32.18 5.63
C ARG A 244 -46.71 -31.47 5.95
N ILE A 245 -45.96 -31.08 4.93
CA ILE A 245 -44.69 -30.35 5.07
C ILE A 245 -44.86 -28.94 4.50
N VAL A 246 -44.38 -27.95 5.25
CA VAL A 246 -44.31 -26.53 4.85
C VAL A 246 -42.85 -26.10 4.88
N ILE A 247 -42.40 -25.39 3.86
CA ILE A 247 -41.05 -24.81 3.85
C ILE A 247 -41.08 -23.53 4.68
N GLY A 248 -40.51 -23.56 5.87
CA GLY A 248 -40.52 -22.43 6.81
C GLY A 248 -39.63 -21.28 6.37
N GLU A 249 -38.48 -21.60 5.78
CA GLU A 249 -37.51 -20.62 5.27
C GLU A 249 -36.85 -21.18 4.03
N ILE A 250 -36.82 -20.36 2.99
CA ILE A 250 -36.07 -20.61 1.75
C ILE A 250 -35.61 -19.29 1.16
N GLY A 251 -34.40 -19.23 0.64
CA GLY A 251 -33.88 -18.01 0.06
C GLY A 251 -32.42 -18.09 -0.30
N TRP A 252 -31.88 -16.93 -0.67
CA TRP A 252 -30.46 -16.74 -0.96
C TRP A 252 -30.06 -15.30 -0.61
N PRO A 253 -28.87 -15.06 -0.02
CA PRO A 253 -28.46 -13.71 0.34
C PRO A 253 -27.92 -12.93 -0.87
N SER A 254 -28.25 -11.63 -0.95
CA SER A 254 -27.75 -10.76 -2.04
C SER A 254 -26.33 -10.23 -1.82
N ASP A 255 -25.79 -10.35 -0.61
CA ASP A 255 -24.43 -9.98 -0.24
C ASP A 255 -24.00 -10.82 0.97
N GLY A 256 -22.71 -11.07 1.14
CA GLY A 256 -22.20 -12.02 2.13
C GLY A 256 -20.84 -12.58 1.76
N ILE A 257 -20.22 -13.30 2.70
CA ILE A 257 -18.96 -14.02 2.45
C ILE A 257 -19.21 -15.29 1.63
N ASP A 258 -18.18 -15.80 0.96
CA ASP A 258 -18.29 -17.08 0.26
C ASP A 258 -18.25 -18.24 1.27
N ILE A 259 -19.21 -19.17 1.17
CA ILE A 259 -19.26 -20.40 1.99
C ILE A 259 -19.13 -21.59 1.04
N GLY A 260 -18.03 -22.35 1.11
CA GLY A 260 -17.78 -23.45 0.18
C GLY A 260 -17.85 -22.98 -1.28
N ALA A 261 -18.81 -23.52 -2.05
CA ALA A 261 -19.09 -23.10 -3.43
C ALA A 261 -20.25 -22.09 -3.54
N ALA A 262 -20.95 -21.78 -2.46
CA ALA A 262 -22.02 -20.79 -2.43
C ALA A 262 -21.45 -19.36 -2.55
N ARG A 263 -22.08 -18.54 -3.40
CA ARG A 263 -21.68 -17.15 -3.69
C ARG A 263 -22.88 -16.22 -3.53
N ALA A 264 -22.77 -15.25 -2.61
CA ALA A 264 -23.81 -14.24 -2.40
C ALA A 264 -23.69 -13.13 -3.45
N SER A 265 -24.79 -12.80 -4.14
CA SER A 265 -24.88 -11.65 -5.04
C SER A 265 -26.35 -11.36 -5.36
N THR A 266 -26.67 -10.13 -5.76
CA THR A 266 -28.02 -9.75 -6.23
C THR A 266 -28.49 -10.64 -7.38
N VAL A 267 -27.61 -10.94 -8.34
CA VAL A 267 -27.90 -11.82 -9.47
C VAL A 267 -28.19 -13.25 -9.01
N ASN A 268 -27.39 -13.81 -8.12
CA ASN A 268 -27.58 -15.18 -7.65
C ASN A 268 -28.83 -15.30 -6.78
N GLN A 269 -29.13 -14.28 -5.96
CA GLN A 269 -30.39 -14.21 -5.25
C GLN A 269 -31.57 -14.21 -6.23
N ALA A 270 -31.57 -13.33 -7.23
CA ALA A 270 -32.64 -13.29 -8.23
C ALA A 270 -32.81 -14.62 -8.98
N ARG A 271 -31.70 -15.27 -9.35
CA ARG A 271 -31.72 -16.59 -10.00
C ARG A 271 -32.37 -17.64 -9.12
N PHE A 272 -31.84 -17.81 -7.90
CA PHE A 272 -32.38 -18.78 -6.95
C PHE A 272 -33.88 -18.55 -6.69
N MET A 273 -34.25 -17.30 -6.41
CA MET A 273 -35.64 -16.96 -6.08
C MET A 273 -36.59 -17.20 -7.24
N ARG A 274 -36.26 -16.77 -8.47
CA ARG A 274 -37.14 -16.95 -9.62
C ARG A 274 -37.22 -18.41 -10.07
N ASP A 275 -36.12 -19.16 -10.02
CA ASP A 275 -36.13 -20.60 -10.31
C ASP A 275 -36.99 -21.36 -9.30
N PHE A 276 -36.82 -21.05 -8.01
CA PHE A 276 -37.63 -21.63 -6.95
C PHE A 276 -39.11 -21.24 -7.07
N PHE A 277 -39.45 -19.98 -7.36
CA PHE A 277 -40.85 -19.55 -7.51
C PHE A 277 -41.56 -20.24 -8.67
N ASN A 278 -40.90 -20.41 -9.81
CA ASN A 278 -41.45 -21.14 -10.95
C ASN A 278 -41.70 -22.62 -10.60
N LEU A 279 -40.77 -23.24 -9.88
CA LEU A 279 -40.92 -24.63 -9.44
C LEU A 279 -42.02 -24.77 -8.36
N ALA A 280 -42.02 -23.91 -7.35
CA ALA A 280 -43.00 -23.93 -6.28
C ALA A 280 -44.42 -23.67 -6.78
N ALA A 281 -44.59 -22.80 -7.79
CA ALA A 281 -45.88 -22.58 -8.44
C ALA A 281 -46.37 -23.81 -9.22
N LYS A 282 -45.46 -24.52 -9.89
CA LYS A 282 -45.76 -25.75 -10.63
C LYS A 282 -46.16 -26.90 -9.69
N ASP A 283 -45.45 -27.05 -8.59
CA ASP A 283 -45.63 -28.17 -7.64
C ASP A 283 -46.56 -27.82 -6.46
N HIS A 284 -47.16 -26.63 -6.49
CA HIS A 284 -48.08 -26.12 -5.46
C HIS A 284 -47.51 -26.15 -4.03
N LEU A 285 -46.23 -25.81 -3.87
CA LEU A 285 -45.54 -25.87 -2.58
C LEU A 285 -45.97 -24.73 -1.65
N GLN A 286 -46.14 -25.02 -0.36
CA GLN A 286 -46.31 -24.00 0.69
C GLN A 286 -44.95 -23.61 1.26
N TYR A 287 -44.62 -22.33 1.19
CA TYR A 287 -43.31 -21.83 1.63
C TYR A 287 -43.36 -20.40 2.16
N PHE A 288 -42.34 -20.02 2.93
CA PHE A 288 -42.03 -18.64 3.25
C PHE A 288 -40.61 -18.30 2.83
N VAL A 289 -40.44 -17.22 2.06
CA VAL A 289 -39.13 -16.69 1.73
C VAL A 289 -38.49 -16.12 2.98
N MET A 290 -37.22 -16.45 3.24
CA MET A 290 -36.37 -15.71 4.18
C MET A 290 -35.61 -14.65 3.38
N GLU A 291 -35.95 -13.36 3.47
CA GLU A 291 -37.13 -12.78 4.16
C GLU A 291 -37.69 -11.57 3.40
N ALA A 292 -38.71 -10.89 3.94
CA ALA A 292 -39.28 -9.70 3.28
C ALA A 292 -38.25 -8.57 3.14
N PHE A 293 -37.62 -8.15 4.23
CA PHE A 293 -36.73 -6.98 4.28
C PHE A 293 -35.34 -7.36 4.78
N ASP A 294 -34.30 -6.73 4.27
CA ASP A 294 -32.96 -6.84 4.84
C ASP A 294 -32.92 -6.48 6.33
N GLN A 295 -32.16 -7.26 7.10
CA GLN A 295 -32.05 -7.15 8.56
C GLN A 295 -30.60 -6.97 9.01
N PRO A 296 -29.97 -5.79 8.80
CA PRO A 296 -28.55 -5.59 9.07
C PRO A 296 -28.15 -5.80 10.54
N TRP A 297 -29.11 -5.74 11.48
CA TRP A 297 -28.84 -6.04 12.90
C TRP A 297 -28.37 -7.49 13.13
N LYS A 298 -28.74 -8.44 12.25
CA LYS A 298 -28.29 -9.84 12.29
C LYS A 298 -26.79 -10.00 12.03
N THR A 299 -26.18 -9.05 11.32
CA THR A 299 -24.76 -9.13 10.92
C THR A 299 -23.79 -9.19 12.10
N SER A 300 -24.19 -8.67 13.27
CA SER A 300 -23.33 -8.59 14.44
C SER A 300 -23.06 -9.93 15.14
N PHE A 301 -23.83 -10.98 14.84
CA PHE A 301 -23.69 -12.30 15.47
C PHE A 301 -23.84 -13.49 14.50
N GLU A 302 -24.53 -13.33 13.36
CA GLU A 302 -24.65 -14.37 12.31
C GLU A 302 -23.73 -14.10 11.09
N GLY A 303 -22.96 -13.02 11.12
CA GLY A 303 -22.06 -12.62 10.03
C GLY A 303 -22.75 -11.86 8.89
N ARG A 304 -21.94 -11.37 7.93
CA ARG A 304 -22.40 -10.41 6.90
C ARG A 304 -23.64 -10.87 6.14
N ALA A 305 -23.69 -12.14 5.70
CA ALA A 305 -24.75 -12.65 4.84
C ALA A 305 -26.15 -12.57 5.47
N ALA A 306 -26.23 -12.72 6.80
CA ALA A 306 -27.49 -12.71 7.54
C ALA A 306 -28.28 -11.40 7.39
N GLY A 307 -27.62 -10.29 7.06
CA GLY A 307 -28.27 -9.01 6.83
C GLY A 307 -28.96 -8.84 5.49
N TYR A 308 -28.74 -9.74 4.51
CA TYR A 308 -29.05 -9.49 3.09
C TYR A 308 -30.01 -10.50 2.45
N TRP A 309 -30.84 -11.17 3.25
CA TRP A 309 -31.82 -12.15 2.77
C TRP A 309 -33.11 -11.52 2.23
N GLY A 310 -33.31 -10.23 2.45
CA GLY A 310 -34.51 -9.52 2.03
C GLY A 310 -34.77 -9.58 0.52
N MET A 311 -36.04 -9.68 0.13
CA MET A 311 -36.52 -9.31 -1.21
C MET A 311 -36.45 -7.79 -1.43
N TYR A 312 -36.61 -7.04 -0.33
CA TYR A 312 -36.46 -5.60 -0.28
C TYR A 312 -35.24 -5.21 0.56
N THR A 313 -34.63 -4.10 0.19
CA THR A 313 -33.58 -3.43 0.96
C THR A 313 -34.12 -2.91 2.30
N LEU A 314 -33.22 -2.49 3.20
CA LEU A 314 -33.59 -1.80 4.44
C LEU A 314 -34.44 -0.53 4.19
N GLY A 315 -34.28 0.09 3.02
CA GLY A 315 -35.07 1.24 2.57
C GLY A 315 -36.39 0.90 1.87
N ARG A 316 -36.85 -0.36 1.94
CA ARG A 316 -38.09 -0.86 1.33
C ARG A 316 -38.12 -0.76 -0.20
N GLN A 317 -36.95 -0.63 -0.83
CA GLN A 317 -36.82 -0.69 -2.29
C GLN A 317 -36.58 -2.14 -2.73
N PRO A 318 -37.22 -2.62 -3.82
CA PRO A 318 -36.95 -3.95 -4.36
C PRO A 318 -35.50 -4.03 -4.83
N LYS A 319 -34.82 -5.14 -4.54
CA LYS A 319 -33.41 -5.33 -4.94
C LYS A 319 -33.24 -5.62 -6.43
N TRP A 320 -34.22 -6.28 -7.02
CA TRP A 320 -34.25 -6.69 -8.42
C TRP A 320 -35.71 -6.88 -8.85
N SER A 321 -35.99 -6.80 -10.15
CA SER A 321 -37.34 -7.00 -10.71
C SER A 321 -37.69 -8.48 -10.77
N LEU A 322 -38.94 -8.91 -10.60
CA LEU A 322 -39.35 -10.32 -10.83
C LEU A 322 -39.30 -10.73 -12.31
N THR A 323 -39.29 -9.76 -13.21
CA THR A 323 -39.21 -9.97 -14.66
C THR A 323 -38.10 -9.13 -15.29
N GLY A 324 -37.50 -9.64 -16.37
CA GLY A 324 -36.45 -8.93 -17.11
C GLY A 324 -35.03 -9.09 -16.56
N PRO A 325 -34.07 -8.31 -17.08
CA PRO A 325 -32.66 -8.43 -16.74
C PRO A 325 -32.35 -8.08 -15.28
N VAL A 326 -31.29 -8.68 -14.73
CA VAL A 326 -30.79 -8.41 -13.39
C VAL A 326 -29.33 -8.01 -13.45
N GLU A 327 -28.96 -6.99 -12.67
CA GLU A 327 -27.58 -6.50 -12.54
C GLU A 327 -27.18 -6.49 -11.06
N ASN A 328 -25.88 -6.67 -10.78
CA ASN A 328 -25.38 -6.59 -9.40
C ASN A 328 -25.46 -5.15 -8.86
N ASN A 329 -25.06 -4.17 -9.67
CA ASN A 329 -25.12 -2.75 -9.30
C ASN A 329 -25.56 -1.89 -10.50
N PRO A 330 -26.80 -1.37 -10.55
CA PRO A 330 -27.25 -0.53 -11.67
C PRO A 330 -26.55 0.84 -11.76
N GLN A 331 -25.83 1.26 -10.72
CA GLN A 331 -25.09 2.52 -10.63
C GLN A 331 -23.62 2.41 -11.06
N TRP A 332 -23.15 1.23 -11.51
CA TRP A 332 -21.75 1.01 -11.91
C TRP A 332 -21.23 2.05 -12.91
N ILE A 333 -22.11 2.56 -13.78
CA ILE A 333 -21.77 3.60 -14.79
C ILE A 333 -21.24 4.86 -14.12
N PHE A 334 -21.81 5.29 -13.00
CA PHE A 334 -21.37 6.50 -12.29
C PHE A 334 -19.98 6.30 -11.66
N TYR A 335 -19.72 5.11 -11.10
CA TYR A 335 -18.41 4.76 -10.56
C TYR A 335 -17.34 4.66 -11.65
N ALA A 336 -17.66 4.04 -12.79
CA ALA A 336 -16.77 3.95 -13.95
C ALA A 336 -16.45 5.33 -14.53
N LEU A 337 -17.46 6.21 -14.69
CA LEU A 337 -17.26 7.59 -15.14
C LEU A 337 -16.45 8.40 -14.12
N GLY A 338 -16.73 8.24 -12.82
CA GLY A 338 -15.96 8.88 -11.76
C GLY A 338 -14.49 8.46 -11.76
N ALA A 339 -14.20 7.17 -11.92
CA ALA A 339 -12.85 6.63 -12.05
C ALA A 339 -12.11 7.21 -13.26
N ALA A 340 -12.77 7.24 -14.42
CA ALA A 340 -12.20 7.76 -15.66
C ALA A 340 -11.95 9.27 -15.60
N LEU A 341 -12.84 10.05 -14.98
CA LEU A 341 -12.66 11.49 -14.78
C LEU A 341 -11.52 11.80 -13.82
N LEU A 342 -11.44 11.08 -12.71
CA LEU A 342 -10.35 11.23 -11.74
C LEU A 342 -9.00 10.87 -12.37
N SER A 343 -8.97 9.77 -13.13
CA SER A 343 -7.79 9.32 -13.87
C SER A 343 -7.36 10.33 -14.92
N LEU A 344 -8.31 10.88 -15.69
CA LEU A 344 -8.06 11.94 -16.65
C LEU A 344 -7.47 13.18 -15.95
N ALA A 345 -8.05 13.60 -14.83
CA ALA A 345 -7.59 14.76 -14.07
C ALA A 345 -6.14 14.55 -13.54
N ALA A 346 -5.87 13.41 -12.90
CA ALA A 346 -4.55 13.08 -12.38
C ALA A 346 -3.50 12.95 -13.49
N THR A 347 -3.87 12.26 -14.58
CA THR A 347 -2.99 12.07 -15.74
C THR A 347 -2.68 13.39 -16.44
N MET A 348 -3.69 14.24 -16.65
CA MET A 348 -3.49 15.56 -17.24
C MET A 348 -2.70 16.48 -16.33
N ALA A 349 -2.91 16.46 -15.01
CA ALA A 349 -2.15 17.28 -14.07
C ALA A 349 -0.63 17.04 -14.19
N LEU A 350 -0.20 15.79 -14.40
CA LEU A 350 1.20 15.43 -14.48
C LEU A 350 1.75 15.48 -15.92
N LEU A 351 1.06 14.87 -16.90
CA LEU A 351 1.52 14.84 -18.29
C LEU A 351 1.41 16.19 -19.00
N SER A 352 0.51 17.09 -18.59
CA SER A 352 0.43 18.44 -19.18
C SER A 352 1.69 19.27 -18.93
N ARG A 353 2.49 18.90 -17.93
CA ARG A 353 3.78 19.53 -17.66
C ARG A 353 4.93 18.85 -18.40
N ARG A 354 4.66 17.73 -19.10
CA ARG A 354 5.65 16.85 -19.76
C ARG A 354 5.23 16.40 -21.17
N PRO A 355 5.08 17.34 -22.12
CA PRO A 355 4.81 16.98 -23.51
C PRO A 355 5.97 16.21 -24.17
N ASP A 356 7.16 16.23 -23.56
CA ASP A 356 8.37 15.51 -24.00
C ASP A 356 8.35 14.00 -23.74
N ILE A 357 7.42 13.47 -22.94
CA ILE A 357 7.29 12.02 -22.73
C ILE A 357 6.77 11.35 -24.02
N ARG A 358 7.36 10.21 -24.41
CA ARG A 358 6.90 9.41 -25.56
C ARG A 358 5.47 8.90 -25.36
N PHE A 359 4.72 8.72 -26.45
CA PHE A 359 3.33 8.24 -26.39
C PHE A 359 3.18 6.93 -25.61
N SER A 360 4.09 5.97 -25.80
CA SER A 360 4.08 4.72 -25.04
C SER A 360 4.18 4.93 -23.53
N GLY A 361 5.04 5.85 -23.07
CA GLY A 361 5.13 6.24 -21.67
C GLY A 361 3.85 6.90 -21.17
N LYS A 362 3.24 7.79 -21.95
CA LYS A 362 1.96 8.43 -21.62
C LYS A 362 0.83 7.42 -21.47
N PHE A 363 0.77 6.44 -22.39
CA PHE A 363 -0.24 5.38 -22.37
C PHE A 363 -0.06 4.46 -21.14
N ILE A 364 1.16 4.01 -20.87
CA ILE A 364 1.46 3.21 -19.66
C ILE A 364 1.09 3.98 -18.39
N PHE A 365 1.45 5.26 -18.31
CA PHE A 365 1.11 6.08 -17.16
C PHE A 365 -0.41 6.23 -16.98
N ALA A 366 -1.14 6.54 -18.06
CA ALA A 366 -2.60 6.63 -18.04
C ALA A 366 -3.24 5.30 -17.62
N ALA A 367 -2.76 4.16 -18.14
CA ALA A 367 -3.28 2.83 -17.81
C ALA A 367 -3.05 2.46 -16.33
N LEU A 368 -1.88 2.79 -15.78
CA LEU A 368 -1.60 2.59 -14.35
C LEU A 368 -2.52 3.46 -13.49
N VAL A 369 -2.62 4.75 -13.79
CA VAL A 369 -3.49 5.69 -13.07
C VAL A 369 -4.95 5.22 -13.12
N GLU A 370 -5.44 4.81 -14.29
CA GLU A 370 -6.80 4.30 -14.48
C GLU A 370 -7.07 3.04 -13.68
N GLY A 371 -6.17 2.05 -13.72
CA GLY A 371 -6.33 0.83 -12.94
C GLY A 371 -6.41 1.13 -11.43
N PHE A 372 -5.65 2.14 -10.97
CA PHE A 372 -5.71 2.51 -9.57
C PHE A 372 -6.96 3.31 -9.18
N THR A 373 -7.43 4.25 -10.01
CA THR A 373 -8.69 4.97 -9.75
C THR A 373 -9.90 4.07 -9.89
N ALA A 374 -9.88 3.12 -10.83
CA ALA A 374 -10.91 2.09 -10.97
C ALA A 374 -10.99 1.21 -9.71
N THR A 375 -9.85 0.78 -9.16
CA THR A 375 -9.84 0.00 -7.91
C THR A 375 -10.41 0.79 -6.73
N LEU A 376 -10.07 2.08 -6.63
CA LEU A 376 -10.64 2.96 -5.61
C LEU A 376 -12.15 3.17 -5.81
N ALA A 377 -12.62 3.31 -7.05
CA ALA A 377 -14.03 3.42 -7.36
C ALA A 377 -14.81 2.14 -7.05
N MET A 378 -14.24 0.96 -7.33
CA MET A 378 -14.80 -0.33 -6.92
C MET A 378 -14.93 -0.42 -5.40
N LEU A 379 -13.93 0.06 -4.65
CA LEU A 379 -14.00 0.10 -3.19
C LEU A 379 -15.15 0.98 -2.70
N PHE A 380 -15.29 2.19 -3.24
CA PHE A 380 -16.40 3.08 -2.87
C PHE A 380 -17.76 2.50 -3.27
N MET A 381 -17.84 1.82 -4.42
CA MET A 381 -19.04 1.12 -4.86
C MET A 381 -19.44 0.05 -3.84
N THR A 382 -18.52 -0.85 -3.46
CA THR A 382 -18.78 -1.88 -2.44
C THR A 382 -19.17 -1.27 -1.09
N MET A 383 -18.51 -0.18 -0.67
CA MET A 383 -18.87 0.53 0.56
C MET A 383 -20.28 1.10 0.53
N SER A 384 -20.75 1.58 -0.63
CA SER A 384 -22.08 2.17 -0.78
C SER A 384 -23.21 1.13 -0.73
N GLU A 385 -22.90 -0.13 -1.04
CA GLU A 385 -23.85 -1.24 -1.06
C GLU A 385 -23.90 -1.99 0.29
N THR A 386 -22.87 -1.81 1.11
CA THR A 386 -22.74 -2.53 2.38
C THR A 386 -23.38 -1.74 3.53
N TYR A 387 -24.29 -2.36 4.28
CA TYR A 387 -24.80 -1.85 5.56
C TYR A 387 -23.68 -1.87 6.62
N LEU A 388 -22.89 -0.80 6.67
CA LEU A 388 -21.81 -0.66 7.64
C LEU A 388 -22.34 -0.11 8.97
N SER A 389 -21.97 -0.78 10.07
CA SER A 389 -22.08 -0.19 11.41
C SER A 389 -21.17 1.03 11.53
N LEU A 390 -21.40 1.91 12.51
CA LEU A 390 -20.55 3.10 12.69
C LEU A 390 -19.07 2.74 12.90
N SER A 391 -18.79 1.66 13.64
CA SER A 391 -17.44 1.16 13.86
C SER A 391 -16.84 0.56 12.58
N ALA A 392 -17.61 -0.24 11.83
CA ALA A 392 -17.16 -0.78 10.55
C ALA A 392 -16.89 0.33 9.52
N ALA A 393 -17.76 1.34 9.46
CA ALA A 393 -17.59 2.52 8.62
C ALA A 393 -16.32 3.30 8.99
N ALA A 394 -16.03 3.44 10.29
CA ALA A 394 -14.79 4.08 10.75
C ALA A 394 -13.55 3.28 10.34
N VAL A 395 -13.56 1.95 10.50
CA VAL A 395 -12.45 1.06 10.10
C VAL A 395 -12.25 1.09 8.59
N TRP A 396 -13.30 0.89 7.80
CA TRP A 396 -13.23 0.94 6.34
C TRP A 396 -12.85 2.33 5.84
N GLY A 397 -13.32 3.39 6.49
CA GLY A 397 -12.90 4.76 6.20
C GLY A 397 -11.40 4.97 6.41
N ALA A 398 -10.84 4.43 7.51
CA ALA A 398 -9.40 4.46 7.76
C ALA A 398 -8.60 3.64 6.74
N LEU A 399 -9.07 2.44 6.39
CA LEU A 399 -8.47 1.60 5.36
C LEU A 399 -8.54 2.26 3.97
N ALA A 400 -9.67 2.90 3.62
CA ALA A 400 -9.86 3.64 2.38
C ALA A 400 -8.96 4.88 2.31
N ALA A 401 -8.75 5.58 3.42
CA ALA A 401 -7.78 6.67 3.51
C ALA A 401 -6.34 6.17 3.31
N GLY A 402 -5.99 5.03 3.93
CA GLY A 402 -4.71 4.34 3.70
C GLY A 402 -4.53 3.95 2.24
N GLN A 403 -5.58 3.41 1.61
CA GLN A 403 -5.62 3.04 0.20
C GLN A 403 -5.44 4.25 -0.72
N GLY A 404 -6.06 5.38 -0.40
CA GLY A 404 -5.86 6.66 -1.11
C GLY A 404 -4.44 7.19 -1.00
N LEU A 405 -3.78 6.96 0.14
CA LEU A 405 -2.36 7.31 0.29
C LEU A 405 -1.46 6.37 -0.53
N LEU A 406 -1.70 5.06 -0.50
CA LEU A 406 -0.99 4.09 -1.34
C LEU A 406 -1.15 4.41 -2.82
N LEU A 407 -2.35 4.81 -3.24
CA LEU A 407 -2.65 5.31 -4.58
C LEU A 407 -1.77 6.51 -4.95
N PHE A 408 -1.68 7.50 -4.07
CA PHE A 408 -0.84 8.66 -4.30
C PHE A 408 0.65 8.28 -4.49
N LEU A 409 1.16 7.36 -3.67
CA LEU A 409 2.53 6.83 -3.81
C LEU A 409 2.71 6.19 -5.19
N LEU A 410 1.79 5.30 -5.56
CA LEU A 410 1.81 4.58 -6.84
C LEU A 410 1.80 5.53 -8.03
N ILE A 411 0.98 6.58 -8.00
CA ILE A 411 0.94 7.59 -9.07
C ILE A 411 2.29 8.33 -9.17
N ALA A 412 2.85 8.74 -8.02
CA ALA A 412 4.14 9.43 -8.00
C ALA A 412 5.27 8.55 -8.55
N ASP A 413 5.30 7.27 -8.15
CA ASP A 413 6.28 6.29 -8.60
C ASP A 413 6.13 5.94 -10.08
N SER A 414 4.89 5.75 -10.54
CA SER A 414 4.57 5.50 -11.95
C SER A 414 5.00 6.68 -12.82
N PHE A 415 4.79 7.90 -12.33
CA PHE A 415 5.24 9.10 -13.03
C PHE A 415 6.76 9.17 -13.10
N ASP A 416 7.48 8.94 -12.00
CA ASP A 416 8.95 8.96 -11.98
C ASP A 416 9.56 7.87 -12.88
N LEU A 417 8.97 6.68 -12.88
CA LEU A 417 9.33 5.59 -13.80
C LEU A 417 9.21 6.02 -15.26
N VAL A 418 8.03 6.55 -15.63
CA VAL A 418 7.72 6.90 -17.01
C VAL A 418 8.54 8.11 -17.46
N GLU A 419 8.68 9.11 -16.60
CA GLU A 419 9.56 10.26 -16.83
C GLU A 419 10.99 9.82 -17.11
N THR A 420 11.52 8.94 -16.26
CA THR A 420 12.91 8.49 -16.33
C THR A 420 13.16 7.61 -17.54
N ILE A 421 12.25 6.73 -17.95
CA ILE A 421 12.47 5.81 -19.08
C ILE A 421 12.07 6.44 -20.44
N TYR A 422 10.94 7.15 -20.49
CA TYR A 422 10.30 7.58 -21.75
C TYR A 422 10.44 9.08 -22.04
N GLY A 423 11.11 9.86 -21.19
CA GLY A 423 11.44 11.27 -21.45
C GLY A 423 12.38 11.43 -22.66
N ARG A 424 12.04 12.33 -23.60
CA ARG A 424 12.79 12.52 -24.87
C ARG A 424 14.01 13.44 -24.78
N VAL A 425 14.13 14.30 -23.76
CA VAL A 425 15.14 15.38 -23.73
C VAL A 425 15.75 15.53 -22.34
N ALA A 426 17.09 15.50 -22.26
CA ALA A 426 17.84 15.99 -21.11
C ALA A 426 18.04 17.51 -21.26
N LYS A 427 17.22 18.30 -20.56
CA LYS A 427 17.20 19.76 -20.59
C LYS A 427 18.40 20.38 -19.87
N ARG A 428 19.00 19.68 -18.90
CA ARG A 428 20.10 20.18 -18.05
C ARG A 428 21.35 19.30 -18.11
N HIS A 429 21.69 18.76 -19.29
CA HIS A 429 22.92 17.97 -19.49
C HIS A 429 24.17 18.84 -19.32
N PHE A 430 25.11 18.38 -18.50
CA PHE A 430 26.44 18.97 -18.36
C PHE A 430 27.48 17.91 -18.72
N GLU A 431 28.31 18.21 -19.71
CA GLU A 431 29.45 17.38 -20.08
C GLU A 431 30.71 17.98 -19.45
N PRO A 432 31.37 17.28 -18.52
CA PRO A 432 32.52 17.82 -17.80
C PRO A 432 33.76 17.80 -18.71
N ILE A 433 33.99 18.89 -19.44
CA ILE A 433 35.13 19.04 -20.35
C ILE A 433 36.30 19.70 -19.59
N PRO A 434 37.49 19.05 -19.53
CA PRO A 434 38.67 19.66 -18.92
C PRO A 434 39.03 21.00 -19.56
N ALA A 435 39.30 22.00 -18.74
CA ALA A 435 39.78 23.29 -19.22
C ALA A 435 41.15 23.20 -19.92
N PRO A 436 41.33 23.90 -21.06
CA PRO A 436 42.61 23.93 -21.76
C PRO A 436 43.68 24.59 -20.88
N ALA A 437 44.94 24.23 -21.14
CA ALA A 437 46.08 24.85 -20.47
C ALA A 437 46.06 26.38 -20.62
N GLY A 438 46.38 27.11 -19.54
CA GLY A 438 46.35 28.58 -19.50
C GLY A 438 44.96 29.21 -19.30
N ALA A 439 43.88 28.42 -19.18
CA ALA A 439 42.57 28.96 -18.83
C ALA A 439 42.58 29.61 -17.44
N LYS A 440 41.99 30.80 -17.30
CA LYS A 440 41.81 31.46 -15.99
C LYS A 440 40.72 30.73 -15.21
N LEU A 441 41.13 29.89 -14.26
CA LEU A 441 40.24 29.12 -13.40
C LEU A 441 40.19 29.71 -11.97
N PRO A 442 39.06 29.60 -11.26
CA PRO A 442 38.92 30.11 -9.90
C PRO A 442 39.87 29.38 -8.93
N LYS A 443 40.35 30.05 -7.88
CA LYS A 443 41.11 29.32 -6.85
C LYS A 443 40.15 28.44 -6.02
N VAL A 444 40.52 27.18 -5.82
CA VAL A 444 39.73 26.18 -5.07
C VAL A 444 40.39 25.90 -3.72
N SER A 445 39.64 26.01 -2.62
CA SER A 445 40.07 25.55 -1.30
C SER A 445 39.38 24.21 -1.00
N ILE A 446 40.14 23.12 -0.94
CA ILE A 446 39.61 21.77 -0.71
C ILE A 446 39.60 21.51 0.80
N HIS A 447 38.43 21.21 1.36
CA HIS A 447 38.25 20.90 2.76
C HIS A 447 38.14 19.38 2.93
N LEU A 448 39.05 18.81 3.72
CA LEU A 448 39.16 17.39 4.03
C LEU A 448 38.96 17.17 5.54
N PRO A 449 37.72 16.97 6.01
CA PRO A 449 37.46 16.65 7.41
C PRO A 449 37.85 15.19 7.70
N ILE A 450 38.54 14.94 8.80
CA ILE A 450 38.92 13.58 9.27
C ILE A 450 38.51 13.38 10.74
N CYS A 451 38.15 12.15 11.10
CA CYS A 451 37.78 11.69 12.43
C CYS A 451 38.04 10.17 12.60
N ASN A 452 39.16 9.82 13.26
CA ASN A 452 39.57 8.45 13.59
C ASN A 452 39.77 7.47 12.40
N GLU A 453 39.85 7.94 11.15
CA GLU A 453 40.15 7.06 10.01
C GLU A 453 41.60 6.53 10.06
N PRO A 454 41.87 5.35 9.48
CA PRO A 454 43.22 4.82 9.41
C PRO A 454 44.18 5.81 8.70
N PRO A 455 45.35 6.15 9.28
CA PRO A 455 46.22 7.18 8.71
C PRO A 455 46.62 6.90 7.26
N HIS A 456 46.91 5.64 6.93
CA HIS A 456 47.30 5.24 5.57
C HIS A 456 46.21 5.51 4.52
N MET A 457 44.93 5.40 4.90
CA MET A 457 43.80 5.68 4.02
C MET A 457 43.74 7.17 3.69
N VAL A 458 43.88 8.02 4.72
CA VAL A 458 43.91 9.47 4.55
C VAL A 458 45.11 9.90 3.71
N CYS A 459 46.29 9.30 3.93
CA CYS A 459 47.47 9.57 3.12
C CYS A 459 47.24 9.25 1.62
N GLN A 460 46.55 8.15 1.29
CA GLN A 460 46.19 7.85 -0.11
C GLN A 460 45.30 8.93 -0.73
N THR A 461 44.35 9.47 0.03
CA THR A 461 43.53 10.61 -0.41
C THR A 461 44.38 11.86 -0.62
N LEU A 462 45.31 12.15 0.29
CA LEU A 462 46.22 13.29 0.17
C LEU A 462 47.15 13.18 -1.04
N ASP A 463 47.70 12.00 -1.31
CA ASP A 463 48.50 11.71 -2.50
C ASP A 463 47.69 11.93 -3.79
N ALA A 464 46.43 11.49 -3.81
CA ALA A 464 45.54 11.70 -4.95
C ALA A 464 45.22 13.20 -5.17
N LEU A 465 45.02 13.96 -4.08
CA LEU A 465 44.83 15.41 -4.14
C LEU A 465 46.10 16.14 -4.60
N ALA A 466 47.29 15.64 -4.23
CA ALA A 466 48.56 16.19 -4.67
C ALA A 466 48.80 15.98 -6.18
N ALA A 467 48.18 14.95 -6.77
CA ALA A 467 48.26 14.63 -8.19
C ALA A 467 47.25 15.40 -9.06
N LEU A 468 46.44 16.31 -8.49
CA LEU A 468 45.47 17.11 -9.26
C LEU A 468 46.14 17.97 -10.33
N ASP A 469 45.63 17.92 -11.56
CA ASP A 469 46.05 18.77 -12.68
C ASP A 469 45.38 20.16 -12.58
N TYR A 470 45.79 20.90 -11.54
CA TYR A 470 45.25 22.22 -11.21
C TYR A 470 46.26 23.06 -10.43
N ASP A 471 46.57 24.28 -10.88
CA ASP A 471 47.62 25.06 -10.20
C ASP A 471 47.11 25.80 -8.96
N ARG A 472 45.89 26.37 -9.07
CA ARG A 472 45.32 27.31 -8.08
C ARG A 472 44.45 26.60 -7.05
N PHE A 473 45.05 25.76 -6.21
CA PHE A 473 44.33 25.15 -5.08
C PHE A 473 45.14 25.11 -3.79
N GLU A 474 44.42 24.96 -2.68
CA GLU A 474 44.93 24.55 -1.37
C GLU A 474 44.10 23.39 -0.83
N VAL A 475 44.64 22.66 0.14
CA VAL A 475 43.96 21.59 0.87
C VAL A 475 44.05 21.88 2.36
N LEU A 476 42.89 21.99 3.00
CA LEU A 476 42.75 22.15 4.45
C LEU A 476 42.28 20.83 5.05
N VAL A 477 43.19 20.16 5.76
CA VAL A 477 42.93 18.90 6.45
C VAL A 477 42.56 19.23 7.88
N VAL A 478 41.34 18.87 8.29
CA VAL A 478 40.79 19.22 9.60
C VAL A 478 40.46 17.95 10.38
N ASP A 479 41.35 17.58 11.28
CA ASP A 479 41.13 16.54 12.27
C ASP A 479 40.19 17.04 13.38
N ASN A 480 39.11 16.28 13.60
CA ASN A 480 38.09 16.60 14.57
C ASN A 480 37.64 15.35 15.33
N ASN A 481 37.64 15.43 16.67
CA ASN A 481 37.18 14.40 17.59
C ASN A 481 37.99 13.08 17.55
N THR A 482 39.21 13.11 17.02
CA THR A 482 40.19 12.02 17.16
C THR A 482 40.87 12.12 18.52
N LYS A 483 40.82 11.04 19.31
CA LYS A 483 41.42 11.03 20.66
C LYS A 483 42.86 10.56 20.68
N ASP A 484 43.21 9.65 19.79
CA ASP A 484 44.52 8.99 19.78
C ASP A 484 45.47 9.74 18.83
N PRO A 485 46.55 10.36 19.34
CA PRO A 485 47.55 11.03 18.51
C PRO A 485 48.17 10.13 17.44
N LYS A 486 48.29 8.84 17.70
CA LYS A 486 48.84 7.86 16.73
C LYS A 486 48.02 7.75 15.45
N VAL A 487 46.79 8.26 15.45
CA VAL A 487 45.90 8.26 14.29
C VAL A 487 46.10 9.52 13.44
N TRP A 488 46.25 10.69 14.04
CA TRP A 488 46.31 11.96 13.30
C TRP A 488 47.73 12.50 13.07
N GLU A 489 48.70 12.19 13.93
CA GLU A 489 50.11 12.63 13.77
C GLU A 489 50.72 12.19 12.43
N PRO A 490 50.57 10.92 11.98
CA PRO A 490 51.13 10.51 10.68
C PRO A 490 50.52 11.26 9.49
N VAL A 491 49.27 11.69 9.61
CA VAL A 491 48.58 12.49 8.59
C VAL A 491 49.17 13.91 8.57
N ALA A 492 49.40 14.51 9.73
CA ALA A 492 50.04 15.82 9.84
C ALA A 492 51.45 15.84 9.24
N GLU A 493 52.26 14.82 9.54
CA GLU A 493 53.59 14.64 8.95
C GLU A 493 53.53 14.49 7.43
N HIS A 494 52.56 13.73 6.91
CA HIS A 494 52.38 13.56 5.48
C HIS A 494 51.96 14.86 4.78
N CYS A 495 51.06 15.65 5.37
CA CYS A 495 50.73 17.00 4.88
C CYS A 495 51.98 17.90 4.78
N ALA A 496 52.82 17.89 5.82
CA ALA A 496 54.07 18.66 5.82
C ALA A 496 55.02 18.25 4.67
N ARG A 497 55.08 16.94 4.34
CA ARG A 497 55.86 16.43 3.20
C ARG A 497 55.31 16.83 1.84
N LEU A 498 53.98 16.90 1.68
CA LEU A 498 53.33 17.32 0.43
C LEU A 498 53.48 18.84 0.16
N GLY A 499 53.89 19.60 1.16
CA GLY A 499 54.30 21.00 1.02
C GLY A 499 53.20 22.01 1.35
N PRO A 500 53.44 23.30 1.05
CA PRO A 500 52.67 24.41 1.63
C PRO A 500 51.21 24.51 1.16
N LYS A 501 50.83 23.77 0.10
CA LYS A 501 49.42 23.67 -0.32
C LYS A 501 48.58 22.83 0.65
N PHE A 502 49.19 22.01 1.50
CA PHE A 502 48.53 21.10 2.42
C PHE A 502 48.67 21.60 3.86
N ARG A 503 47.59 22.16 4.40
CA ARG A 503 47.54 22.73 5.76
C ARG A 503 46.74 21.81 6.67
N PHE A 504 47.37 21.36 7.75
CA PHE A 504 46.77 20.46 8.72
C PHE A 504 46.34 21.21 9.99
N PHE A 505 45.17 20.87 10.52
CA PHE A 505 44.62 21.39 11.76
C PHE A 505 44.08 20.23 12.60
N THR A 506 44.35 20.22 13.90
CA THR A 506 43.65 19.36 14.87
C THR A 506 42.85 20.20 15.84
N LEU A 507 41.57 19.87 16.01
CA LEU A 507 40.64 20.62 16.86
C LEU A 507 40.40 19.95 18.22
N GLY A 508 40.95 18.75 18.44
CA GLY A 508 40.63 17.92 19.59
C GLY A 508 39.12 17.64 19.68
N LYS A 509 38.50 17.89 20.83
CA LYS A 509 37.06 17.74 21.00
C LYS A 509 36.31 18.98 20.50
N TYR A 510 35.66 18.87 19.34
CA TYR A 510 34.96 19.99 18.70
C TYR A 510 33.48 19.71 18.46
N LYS A 511 32.65 20.76 18.60
CA LYS A 511 31.19 20.69 18.40
C LYS A 511 30.82 20.64 16.92
N GLY A 512 29.60 20.19 16.62
CA GLY A 512 29.05 20.22 15.25
C GLY A 512 29.55 19.12 14.31
N PHE A 513 30.36 18.15 14.80
CA PHE A 513 30.87 17.02 14.00
C PHE A 513 31.50 17.48 12.66
N LYS A 514 31.15 16.84 11.53
CA LYS A 514 31.67 17.19 10.20
C LYS A 514 31.34 18.65 9.82
N ALA A 515 30.11 19.10 10.01
CA ALA A 515 29.70 20.49 9.72
C ALA A 515 30.53 21.51 10.52
N GLY A 516 30.82 21.24 11.79
CA GLY A 516 31.67 22.09 12.62
C GLY A 516 33.12 22.18 12.12
N ALA A 517 33.69 21.05 11.69
CA ALA A 517 35.01 21.00 11.08
C ALA A 517 35.06 21.77 9.74
N LEU A 518 34.03 21.62 8.90
CA LEU A 518 33.92 22.37 7.65
C LEU A 518 33.73 23.88 7.87
N ASN A 519 32.99 24.28 8.90
CA ASN A 519 32.87 25.71 9.27
C ASN A 519 34.19 26.28 9.80
N PHE A 520 35.01 25.46 10.49
CA PHE A 520 36.36 25.84 10.84
C PHE A 520 37.24 26.03 9.59
N ALA A 521 37.24 25.04 8.68
CA ALA A 521 37.97 25.13 7.41
C ALA A 521 37.54 26.35 6.58
N LEU A 522 36.25 26.70 6.57
CA LEU A 522 35.73 27.87 5.86
C LEU A 522 36.33 29.19 6.37
N ARG A 523 36.61 29.30 7.68
CA ARG A 523 37.28 30.48 8.27
C ARG A 523 38.76 30.54 7.91
N GLU A 524 39.41 29.38 7.84
CA GLU A 524 40.84 29.24 7.51
C GLU A 524 41.14 29.27 6.00
N THR A 525 40.09 29.30 5.18
CA THR A 525 40.18 29.32 3.72
C THR A 525 40.90 30.56 3.23
N ALA A 526 41.81 30.38 2.27
CA ALA A 526 42.53 31.46 1.63
C ALA A 526 41.57 32.59 1.17
N PRO A 527 41.89 33.87 1.45
CA PRO A 527 41.01 34.98 1.11
C PRO A 527 40.66 35.05 -0.38
N ASP A 528 41.63 34.74 -1.24
CA ASP A 528 41.54 34.72 -2.71
C ASP A 528 40.90 33.44 -3.29
N ALA A 529 40.52 32.47 -2.45
CA ALA A 529 39.74 31.32 -2.90
C ALA A 529 38.30 31.74 -3.24
N GLU A 530 37.78 31.25 -4.36
CA GLU A 530 36.44 31.58 -4.88
C GLU A 530 35.47 30.40 -4.76
N VAL A 531 36.02 29.18 -4.71
CA VAL A 531 35.29 27.91 -4.68
C VAL A 531 35.81 27.06 -3.53
N ILE A 532 34.89 26.39 -2.83
CA ILE A 532 35.17 25.42 -1.77
C ILE A 532 34.94 24.02 -2.34
N GLY A 533 35.96 23.17 -2.34
CA GLY A 533 35.80 21.74 -2.60
C GLY A 533 35.61 20.99 -1.30
N VAL A 534 34.74 19.98 -1.27
CA VAL A 534 34.63 19.07 -0.11
C VAL A 534 34.79 17.64 -0.58
N ILE A 535 35.66 16.91 0.10
CA ILE A 535 35.92 15.51 -0.16
C ILE A 535 36.07 14.74 1.15
N ASP A 536 35.57 13.50 1.16
CA ASP A 536 35.73 12.59 2.28
C ASP A 536 37.14 11.98 2.33
N SER A 537 37.54 11.57 3.53
CA SER A 537 38.87 11.12 3.92
C SER A 537 39.35 9.82 3.27
N ASP A 538 38.48 9.15 2.54
CA ASP A 538 38.68 7.84 1.91
C ASP A 538 38.67 7.89 0.37
N TYR A 539 38.40 9.05 -0.24
CA TYR A 539 38.30 9.18 -1.69
C TYR A 539 39.65 9.30 -2.38
N ILE A 540 39.84 8.52 -3.45
CA ILE A 540 40.93 8.74 -4.43
C ILE A 540 40.31 9.43 -5.64
N VAL A 541 40.80 10.64 -5.96
CA VAL A 541 40.29 11.47 -7.07
C VAL A 541 41.05 11.27 -8.37
N ASP A 542 40.36 11.50 -9.47
CA ASP A 542 40.96 11.65 -10.79
C ASP A 542 41.66 13.01 -10.90
N PRO A 543 42.88 13.07 -11.49
CA PRO A 543 43.64 14.32 -11.64
C PRO A 543 42.89 15.46 -12.33
N ASP A 544 41.95 15.15 -13.23
CA ASP A 544 41.22 16.13 -14.04
C ASP A 544 39.95 16.68 -13.36
N TRP A 545 39.65 16.27 -12.12
CA TRP A 545 38.40 16.62 -11.43
C TRP A 545 38.13 18.13 -11.37
N LEU A 546 39.04 18.90 -10.76
CA LEU A 546 38.87 20.36 -10.63
C LEU A 546 38.85 21.05 -12.00
N ARG A 547 39.72 20.61 -12.91
CA ARG A 547 39.85 21.15 -14.27
C ARG A 547 38.58 20.93 -15.10
N SER A 548 37.81 19.88 -14.81
CA SER A 548 36.57 19.55 -15.50
C SER A 548 35.33 20.17 -14.87
N MET A 549 35.32 20.35 -13.54
CA MET A 549 34.12 20.78 -12.80
C MET A 549 34.13 22.26 -12.41
N ALA A 550 35.28 22.85 -12.10
CA ALA A 550 35.39 24.27 -11.76
C ALA A 550 34.92 25.26 -12.85
N PRO A 551 35.04 24.95 -14.17
CA PRO A 551 34.58 25.88 -15.21
C PRO A 551 33.07 26.19 -15.16
N ALA A 552 32.25 25.34 -14.52
CA ALA A 552 30.82 25.61 -14.34
C ALA A 552 30.52 26.89 -13.55
N PHE A 553 31.46 27.37 -12.73
CA PHE A 553 31.30 28.60 -11.94
C PHE A 553 31.44 29.90 -12.74
N ASP A 554 31.79 29.83 -14.04
CA ASP A 554 31.70 30.98 -14.96
C ASP A 554 30.25 31.51 -15.04
N ASN A 555 29.26 30.63 -14.84
CA ASN A 555 27.88 31.06 -14.64
C ASN A 555 27.64 31.48 -13.17
N PRO A 556 27.31 32.77 -12.90
CA PRO A 556 27.14 33.27 -11.54
C PRO A 556 25.96 32.64 -10.80
N LYS A 557 25.00 32.05 -11.52
CA LYS A 557 23.86 31.34 -10.91
C LYS A 557 24.26 29.99 -10.30
N VAL A 558 25.38 29.40 -10.73
CA VAL A 558 25.81 28.10 -10.20
C VAL A 558 26.31 28.30 -8.77
N GLY A 559 25.57 27.73 -7.82
CA GLY A 559 25.91 27.71 -6.39
C GLY A 559 26.80 26.53 -6.04
N PHE A 560 26.57 25.36 -6.65
CA PHE A 560 27.41 24.19 -6.44
C PHE A 560 27.42 23.24 -7.63
N THR A 561 28.47 22.42 -7.72
CA THR A 561 28.59 21.29 -8.63
C THR A 561 28.72 20.00 -7.83
N GLN A 562 28.22 18.90 -8.40
CA GLN A 562 28.22 17.59 -7.76
C GLN A 562 28.59 16.52 -8.79
N SER A 563 29.51 15.65 -8.41
CA SER A 563 29.79 14.38 -9.09
C SER A 563 29.27 13.19 -8.28
N PRO A 564 29.11 12.00 -8.88
CA PRO A 564 28.60 10.82 -8.18
C PRO A 564 29.49 10.44 -7.00
N GLN A 565 28.89 9.88 -5.95
CA GLN A 565 29.66 9.10 -4.98
C GLN A 565 29.85 7.71 -5.57
N ASP A 566 31.09 7.39 -5.93
CA ASP A 566 31.46 6.10 -6.48
C ASP A 566 32.44 5.38 -5.54
N TYR A 567 32.63 4.07 -5.74
CA TYR A 567 33.33 3.21 -4.79
C TYR A 567 34.30 2.26 -5.49
N ARG A 568 35.42 1.93 -4.82
CA ARG A 568 36.50 1.10 -5.38
C ARG A 568 36.56 -0.34 -4.85
N ASP A 569 35.73 -0.70 -3.89
CA ASP A 569 35.80 -1.95 -3.14
C ASP A 569 34.58 -2.89 -3.38
N ASN A 570 33.91 -2.73 -4.53
CA ASN A 570 32.73 -3.53 -4.90
C ASN A 570 33.02 -5.02 -5.14
N ASP A 571 34.24 -5.37 -5.56
CA ASP A 571 34.67 -6.74 -5.81
C ASP A 571 35.07 -7.52 -4.54
N GLY A 572 34.99 -6.88 -3.36
CA GLY A 572 35.40 -7.48 -2.10
C GLY A 572 34.49 -8.61 -1.61
N SER A 573 33.18 -8.55 -1.86
CA SER A 573 32.23 -9.62 -1.48
C SER A 573 30.90 -9.46 -2.21
N LEU A 574 30.05 -10.49 -2.21
CA LEU A 574 28.68 -10.37 -2.74
C LEU A 574 27.89 -9.26 -2.04
N PHE A 575 28.07 -9.10 -0.71
CA PHE A 575 27.46 -8.03 0.05
C PHE A 575 27.89 -6.64 -0.46
N LYS A 576 29.19 -6.41 -0.65
CA LYS A 576 29.70 -5.15 -1.21
C LYS A 576 29.23 -4.91 -2.64
N ARG A 577 29.16 -5.95 -3.47
CA ARG A 577 28.62 -5.87 -4.83
C ARG A 577 27.14 -5.48 -4.84
N MET A 578 26.31 -6.08 -3.99
CA MET A 578 24.89 -5.74 -3.87
C MET A 578 24.70 -4.29 -3.41
N MET A 579 25.48 -3.85 -2.42
CA MET A 579 25.46 -2.48 -1.90
C MET A 579 25.89 -1.45 -2.96
N PHE A 580 26.97 -1.74 -3.69
CA PHE A 580 27.46 -0.90 -4.78
C PHE A 580 26.35 -0.60 -5.80
N TRP A 581 25.66 -1.65 -6.26
CA TRP A 581 24.60 -1.48 -7.24
C TRP A 581 23.37 -0.79 -6.67
N GLU A 582 23.05 -1.00 -5.38
CA GLU A 582 21.99 -0.24 -4.71
C GLU A 582 22.28 1.27 -4.72
N TYR A 583 23.51 1.68 -4.41
CA TYR A 583 23.94 3.08 -4.52
C TYR A 583 23.93 3.58 -5.96
N ALA A 584 24.41 2.77 -6.91
CA ALA A 584 24.52 3.16 -8.32
C ALA A 584 23.18 3.61 -8.93
N GLY A 585 22.07 2.97 -8.55
CA GLY A 585 20.73 3.39 -9.00
C GLY A 585 20.41 4.85 -8.70
N PHE A 586 20.80 5.32 -7.51
CA PHE A 586 20.58 6.69 -7.11
C PHE A 586 21.40 7.69 -7.93
N PHE A 587 22.67 7.41 -8.22
CA PHE A 587 23.54 8.34 -8.94
C PHE A 587 23.35 8.30 -10.47
N HIS A 588 23.06 7.13 -11.05
CA HIS A 588 22.90 6.97 -12.50
C HIS A 588 21.48 7.26 -13.00
N ALA A 589 20.46 7.06 -12.15
CA ALA A 589 19.06 7.34 -12.49
C ALA A 589 18.49 8.50 -11.67
N GLY A 590 18.48 8.39 -10.34
CA GLY A 590 17.80 9.33 -9.45
C GLY A 590 18.32 10.77 -9.53
N MET A 591 19.64 10.98 -9.40
CA MET A 591 20.25 12.31 -9.49
C MET A 591 20.16 12.91 -10.88
N VAL A 592 20.22 12.08 -11.92
CA VAL A 592 20.02 12.51 -13.30
C VAL A 592 18.61 13.06 -13.49
N ALA A 593 17.59 12.33 -13.04
CA ALA A 593 16.20 12.78 -13.12
C ALA A 593 15.99 14.08 -12.33
N ARG A 594 16.55 14.18 -11.12
CA ARG A 594 16.48 15.40 -10.30
C ARG A 594 17.21 16.60 -10.93
N ASN A 595 18.32 16.36 -11.63
CA ASN A 595 19.09 17.41 -12.27
C ASN A 595 18.28 18.13 -13.35
N GLU A 596 17.36 17.44 -14.03
CA GLU A 596 16.44 18.02 -15.02
C GLU A 596 15.56 19.14 -14.46
N ARG A 597 15.37 19.18 -13.14
CA ARG A 597 14.58 20.20 -12.42
C ARG A 597 15.38 21.05 -11.47
N ASN A 598 16.72 21.04 -11.57
CA ASN A 598 17.59 21.77 -10.65
C ASN A 598 17.30 21.42 -9.18
N ALA A 599 17.16 20.11 -8.89
CA ALA A 599 16.69 19.60 -7.60
C ALA A 599 17.57 18.44 -7.07
N ILE A 600 18.85 18.41 -7.47
CA ILE A 600 19.79 17.40 -7.00
C ILE A 600 20.01 17.55 -5.49
N ILE A 601 20.31 16.44 -4.84
CA ILE A 601 20.75 16.49 -3.44
C ILE A 601 22.27 16.66 -3.45
N GLN A 602 22.81 17.52 -2.60
CA GLN A 602 24.25 17.63 -2.37
C GLN A 602 24.64 16.53 -1.38
N HIS A 603 25.71 15.78 -1.67
CA HIS A 603 26.03 14.53 -0.99
C HIS A 603 27.29 14.59 -0.12
N GLY A 604 27.71 15.77 0.32
CA GLY A 604 28.76 15.94 1.33
C GLY A 604 30.19 15.61 0.91
N THR A 605 30.42 15.05 -0.28
CA THR A 605 31.73 14.75 -0.89
C THR A 605 31.64 14.92 -2.41
N MET A 606 32.79 14.95 -3.10
CA MET A 606 32.88 15.10 -4.55
C MET A 606 32.06 16.30 -5.07
N THR A 607 32.10 17.39 -4.31
CA THR A 607 31.35 18.62 -4.56
C THR A 607 32.26 19.83 -4.59
N LEU A 608 31.88 20.83 -5.39
CA LEU A 608 32.43 22.17 -5.36
C LEU A 608 31.31 23.16 -5.06
N VAL A 609 31.54 24.13 -4.20
CA VAL A 609 30.54 25.12 -3.75
C VAL A 609 31.11 26.52 -3.93
N ARG A 610 30.32 27.45 -4.46
CA ARG A 610 30.72 28.86 -4.55
C ARG A 610 30.89 29.42 -3.14
N LYS A 611 32.10 29.89 -2.79
CA LYS A 611 32.43 30.38 -1.44
C LYS A 611 31.49 31.48 -0.98
N ALA A 612 31.22 32.47 -1.84
CA ALA A 612 30.31 33.57 -1.52
C ALA A 612 28.88 33.09 -1.20
N ALA A 613 28.37 32.10 -1.95
CA ALA A 613 27.04 31.54 -1.69
C ALA A 613 26.99 30.80 -0.34
N LEU A 614 28.04 30.03 -0.04
CA LEU A 614 28.16 29.32 1.24
C LEU A 614 28.23 30.29 2.44
N ILE A 615 28.97 31.39 2.32
CA ILE A 615 29.07 32.41 3.37
C ILE A 615 27.74 33.13 3.57
N ASN A 616 27.10 33.57 2.47
CA ASN A 616 25.82 34.30 2.52
C ASN A 616 24.70 33.46 3.14
N GLU A 617 24.74 32.14 2.96
CA GLU A 617 23.77 31.20 3.53
C GLU A 617 24.18 30.64 4.91
N ASN A 618 25.07 31.33 5.63
CA ASN A 618 25.52 31.01 6.99
C ASN A 618 26.26 29.66 7.14
N GLY A 619 27.10 29.29 6.16
CA GLY A 619 27.96 28.11 6.25
C GLY A 619 27.21 26.79 6.37
N TRP A 620 27.86 25.77 6.94
CA TRP A 620 27.31 24.42 7.12
C TRP A 620 26.41 24.34 8.36
N ALA A 621 25.27 23.66 8.25
CA ALA A 621 24.28 23.59 9.32
C ALA A 621 24.63 22.53 10.39
N GLU A 622 25.27 22.95 11.49
CA GLU A 622 25.73 22.07 12.58
C GLU A 622 24.61 21.32 13.33
N TRP A 623 23.36 21.77 13.22
CA TRP A 623 22.21 21.12 13.85
C TRP A 623 21.70 19.89 13.08
N CYS A 624 22.12 19.74 11.82
CA CYS A 624 21.66 18.69 10.93
C CYS A 624 22.80 17.70 10.66
N ILE A 625 22.54 16.39 10.80
CA ILE A 625 23.53 15.34 10.50
C ILE A 625 23.71 15.09 8.99
N THR A 626 22.80 15.63 8.19
CA THR A 626 22.87 15.68 6.73
C THR A 626 23.00 17.15 6.33
N GLU A 627 24.07 17.80 6.82
CA GLU A 627 24.39 19.20 6.58
C GLU A 627 24.51 19.53 5.09
N ASP A 628 24.89 18.53 4.32
CA ASP A 628 25.06 18.53 2.86
C ASP A 628 23.76 18.76 2.11
N SER A 629 22.80 17.87 2.29
CA SER A 629 21.47 17.90 1.71
C SER A 629 20.73 19.17 2.14
N GLN A 630 20.96 19.60 3.39
CA GLN A 630 20.40 20.81 3.95
C GLN A 630 21.00 22.07 3.29
N LEU A 631 22.31 22.10 3.02
CA LEU A 631 22.96 23.19 2.28
C LEU A 631 22.43 23.27 0.85
N GLY A 632 22.34 22.14 0.15
CA GLY A 632 21.78 22.09 -1.21
C GLY A 632 20.38 22.70 -1.28
N LEU A 633 19.50 22.36 -0.34
CA LEU A 633 18.15 22.94 -0.26
C LEU A 633 18.17 24.45 0.01
N ARG A 634 19.02 24.94 0.93
CA ARG A 634 19.17 26.38 1.20
C ARG A 634 19.62 27.14 -0.04
N LEU A 635 20.63 26.64 -0.75
CA LEU A 635 21.13 27.27 -1.96
C LEU A 635 20.03 27.37 -3.05
N PHE A 636 19.18 26.34 -3.18
CA PHE A 636 18.02 26.44 -4.08
C PHE A 636 17.00 27.49 -3.64
N ARG A 637 16.72 27.60 -2.33
CA ARG A 637 15.82 28.63 -1.77
C ARG A 637 16.35 30.04 -2.01
N ALA A 638 17.67 30.21 -2.01
CA ALA A 638 18.36 31.46 -2.35
C ALA A 638 18.44 31.73 -3.87
N GLY A 639 17.88 30.85 -4.71
CA GLY A 639 17.82 31.03 -6.16
C GLY A 639 19.05 30.54 -6.93
N TYR A 640 20.01 29.88 -6.28
CA TYR A 640 21.15 29.27 -6.95
C TYR A 640 20.75 28.02 -7.73
N GLU A 641 21.57 27.69 -8.73
CA GLU A 641 21.49 26.49 -9.53
C GLU A 641 22.60 25.50 -9.19
N ALA A 642 22.31 24.23 -9.42
CA ALA A 642 23.26 23.14 -9.29
C ALA A 642 23.61 22.55 -10.66
N VAL A 643 24.84 22.03 -10.75
CA VAL A 643 25.34 21.26 -11.90
C VAL A 643 25.68 19.85 -11.44
N TYR A 644 25.13 18.85 -12.12
CA TYR A 644 25.44 17.44 -11.85
C TYR A 644 26.17 16.81 -13.04
N SER A 645 27.28 16.14 -12.76
CA SER A 645 27.99 15.28 -13.72
C SER A 645 27.67 13.81 -13.44
N LYS A 646 27.53 13.00 -14.49
CA LYS A 646 27.45 11.53 -14.36
C LYS A 646 28.82 10.86 -14.35
N LYS A 647 29.88 11.57 -14.74
CA LYS A 647 31.25 11.05 -14.71
C LYS A 647 31.69 10.95 -13.25
N SER A 648 32.12 9.76 -12.87
CA SER A 648 32.84 9.52 -11.62
C SER A 648 34.22 10.18 -11.73
N PHE A 649 34.57 10.99 -10.73
CA PHE A 649 35.86 11.68 -10.61
C PHE A 649 36.60 11.28 -9.33
N GLY A 650 36.04 10.36 -8.56
CA GLY A 650 36.66 9.91 -7.33
C GLY A 650 35.92 8.74 -6.72
N LYS A 651 36.67 7.85 -6.08
CA LYS A 651 36.16 6.59 -5.55
C LYS A 651 36.54 6.39 -4.08
N GLY A 652 35.54 6.32 -3.21
CA GLY A 652 35.67 6.02 -1.78
C GLY A 652 35.55 4.53 -1.48
N VAL A 653 35.31 4.19 -0.21
CA VAL A 653 35.09 2.81 0.27
C VAL A 653 33.69 2.65 0.87
N MET A 654 33.11 1.46 0.72
CA MET A 654 31.80 1.14 1.27
C MET A 654 31.90 0.59 2.71
N PRO A 655 30.79 0.67 3.49
CA PRO A 655 30.68 -0.02 4.77
C PRO A 655 31.08 -1.51 4.71
N ASP A 656 31.90 -1.96 5.66
CA ASP A 656 32.40 -3.34 5.70
C ASP A 656 31.39 -4.35 6.22
N ASP A 657 30.41 -3.91 7.01
CA ASP A 657 29.41 -4.78 7.63
C ASP A 657 27.98 -4.22 7.50
N TYR A 658 27.00 -5.11 7.72
CA TYR A 658 25.59 -4.76 7.62
C TYR A 658 25.15 -3.70 8.64
N ASN A 659 25.75 -3.64 9.83
CA ASN A 659 25.41 -2.61 10.82
C ASN A 659 25.90 -1.23 10.40
N ALA A 660 27.09 -1.13 9.83
CA ALA A 660 27.63 0.10 9.30
C ALA A 660 26.77 0.60 8.13
N PHE A 661 26.37 -0.31 7.22
CA PHE A 661 25.44 -0.01 6.13
C PHE A 661 24.09 0.52 6.65
N ARG A 662 23.47 -0.20 7.59
CA ARG A 662 22.22 0.19 8.25
C ARG A 662 22.33 1.53 8.96
N LYS A 663 23.41 1.76 9.73
CA LYS A 663 23.65 3.01 10.46
C LYS A 663 23.79 4.20 9.51
N GLN A 664 24.48 4.02 8.39
CA GLN A 664 24.64 5.07 7.39
C GLN A 664 23.26 5.47 6.83
N ARG A 665 22.47 4.49 6.37
CA ARG A 665 21.13 4.76 5.81
C ARG A 665 20.17 5.35 6.84
N TYR A 666 20.24 4.89 8.10
CA TYR A 666 19.46 5.45 9.21
C TYR A 666 19.74 6.94 9.40
N ARG A 667 21.01 7.36 9.39
CA ARG A 667 21.37 8.78 9.54
C ARG A 667 20.82 9.64 8.40
N TRP A 668 20.84 9.12 7.17
CA TRP A 668 20.30 9.83 6.01
C TRP A 668 18.78 10.01 6.11
N ALA A 669 18.05 8.95 6.45
CA ALA A 669 16.60 9.01 6.63
C ALA A 669 16.20 9.95 7.79
N TYR A 670 16.88 9.84 8.93
CA TYR A 670 16.67 10.73 10.07
C TYR A 670 16.95 12.20 9.68
N GLY A 671 18.09 12.47 9.04
CA GLY A 671 18.49 13.81 8.61
C GLY A 671 17.52 14.45 7.63
N ALA A 672 17.02 13.70 6.65
CA ALA A 672 15.99 14.21 5.73
C ALA A 672 14.71 14.62 6.45
N MET A 673 14.22 13.83 7.42
CA MET A 673 13.02 14.21 8.17
C MET A 673 13.24 15.47 9.01
N ARG A 674 14.45 15.66 9.53
CA ARG A 674 14.87 16.90 10.21
C ARG A 674 14.84 18.09 9.24
N ILE A 675 15.30 17.91 8.00
CA ILE A 675 15.23 18.93 6.95
C ILE A 675 13.78 19.24 6.59
N VAL A 676 12.93 18.24 6.38
CA VAL A 676 11.49 18.40 6.11
C VAL A 676 10.84 19.24 7.21
N ARG A 677 11.06 18.90 8.48
CA ARG A 677 10.47 19.61 9.62
C ARG A 677 10.92 21.08 9.67
N ALA A 678 12.21 21.33 9.45
CA ALA A 678 12.77 22.68 9.47
C ALA A 678 12.32 23.53 8.27
N ASN A 679 11.96 22.91 7.14
CA ASN A 679 11.64 23.60 5.88
C ASN A 679 10.19 23.36 5.40
N TRP A 680 9.28 22.95 6.30
CA TRP A 680 7.94 22.51 5.92
C TRP A 680 7.16 23.57 5.13
N ARG A 681 7.29 24.86 5.49
CA ARG A 681 6.65 25.97 4.77
C ARG A 681 7.18 26.10 3.34
N ALA A 682 8.49 25.98 3.13
CA ALA A 682 9.09 26.09 1.80
C ALA A 682 8.71 24.92 0.89
N LEU A 683 8.53 23.72 1.48
CA LEU A 683 8.21 22.49 0.75
C LEU A 683 6.73 22.36 0.42
N PHE A 684 5.84 22.61 1.40
CA PHE A 684 4.41 22.28 1.29
C PHE A 684 3.48 23.50 1.12
N SER A 685 3.89 24.72 1.48
CA SER A 685 3.00 25.88 1.33
C SER A 685 2.85 26.28 -0.14
N PRO A 686 1.63 26.32 -0.69
CA PRO A 686 1.41 26.78 -2.07
C PRO A 686 1.74 28.27 -2.25
N PHE A 687 1.76 29.05 -1.16
CA PHE A 687 2.00 30.50 -1.16
C PHE A 687 3.47 30.90 -1.06
N ASN A 688 4.37 29.96 -0.75
CA ASN A 688 5.81 30.24 -0.77
C ASN A 688 6.31 30.08 -2.22
N HIS A 689 7.27 30.90 -2.67
CA HIS A 689 7.81 30.84 -4.03
C HIS A 689 9.35 30.72 -4.07
N GLU A 690 9.99 30.42 -2.93
CA GLU A 690 11.45 30.25 -2.85
C GLU A 690 11.94 29.03 -3.64
N LEU A 691 11.08 28.01 -3.78
CA LEU A 691 11.36 26.81 -4.56
C LEU A 691 10.41 26.73 -5.74
N THR A 692 10.93 26.31 -6.88
CA THR A 692 10.10 25.98 -8.03
C THR A 692 9.23 24.74 -7.75
N LEU A 693 8.11 24.61 -8.47
CA LEU A 693 7.25 23.42 -8.37
C LEU A 693 8.02 22.12 -8.68
N GLY A 694 8.98 22.16 -9.61
CA GLY A 694 9.82 21.01 -9.94
C GLY A 694 10.74 20.61 -8.80
N GLN A 695 11.37 21.59 -8.13
CA GLN A 695 12.19 21.34 -6.95
C GLN A 695 11.37 20.75 -5.81
N ARG A 696 10.22 21.35 -5.49
CA ARG A 696 9.31 20.81 -4.46
C ARG A 696 8.94 19.37 -4.72
N TRP A 697 8.52 19.07 -5.96
CA TRP A 697 8.19 17.71 -6.37
C TRP A 697 9.32 16.75 -6.04
N HIS A 698 10.54 16.96 -6.56
CA HIS A 698 11.64 16.01 -6.38
C HIS A 698 12.16 15.90 -4.94
N PHE A 699 12.09 16.97 -4.14
CA PHE A 699 12.41 16.88 -2.72
C PHE A 699 11.36 16.07 -1.96
N ILE A 700 10.07 16.31 -2.21
CA ILE A 700 8.97 15.59 -1.56
C ILE A 700 8.95 14.14 -2.03
N THR A 701 8.77 13.89 -3.32
CA THR A 701 8.65 12.54 -3.89
C THR A 701 9.91 11.72 -3.70
N GLY A 702 11.07 12.35 -3.60
CA GLY A 702 12.32 11.68 -3.30
C GLY A 702 12.46 11.17 -1.86
N TRP A 703 11.69 11.70 -0.91
CA TRP A 703 11.67 11.25 0.49
C TRP A 703 10.40 10.48 0.86
N VAL A 704 9.34 10.62 0.07
CA VAL A 704 8.07 9.90 0.20
C VAL A 704 8.22 8.37 0.31
N PRO A 705 9.11 7.68 -0.44
CA PRO A 705 9.33 6.24 -0.25
C PRO A 705 9.71 5.86 1.18
N TRP A 706 10.47 6.70 1.89
CA TRP A 706 10.84 6.46 3.28
C TRP A 706 9.65 6.62 4.24
N PHE A 707 8.68 7.48 3.93
CA PHE A 707 7.41 7.52 4.64
C PHE A 707 6.60 6.23 4.41
N GLY A 708 6.68 5.65 3.20
CA GLY A 708 6.12 4.33 2.89
C GLY A 708 6.67 3.26 3.81
N ASP A 709 8.00 3.18 4.00
CA ASP A 709 8.62 2.25 4.96
C ASP A 709 8.12 2.49 6.40
N ALA A 710 7.95 3.75 6.81
CA ALA A 710 7.48 4.11 8.14
C ALA A 710 6.01 3.67 8.38
N LEU A 711 5.14 3.88 7.40
CA LEU A 711 3.75 3.42 7.43
C LEU A 711 3.65 1.89 7.37
N GLY A 712 4.55 1.24 6.63
CA GLY A 712 4.67 -0.21 6.59
C GLY A 712 4.84 -0.83 7.98
N LEU A 713 5.56 -0.17 8.90
CA LEU A 713 5.68 -0.63 10.29
C LEU A 713 4.35 -0.56 11.06
N VAL A 714 3.53 0.47 10.81
CA VAL A 714 2.21 0.61 11.43
C VAL A 714 1.27 -0.48 10.91
N PHE A 715 1.22 -0.65 9.59
CA PHE A 715 0.38 -1.69 8.96
C PHE A 715 0.83 -3.10 9.32
N LEU A 716 2.12 -3.34 9.54
CA LEU A 716 2.60 -4.60 10.07
C LEU A 716 2.05 -4.87 11.47
N GLY A 717 2.15 -3.90 12.38
CA GLY A 717 1.63 -4.05 13.74
C GLY A 717 0.13 -4.34 13.76
N LEU A 718 -0.64 -3.58 12.97
CA LEU A 718 -2.07 -3.81 12.79
C LEU A 718 -2.38 -5.17 12.15
N GLY A 719 -1.61 -5.58 11.13
CA GLY A 719 -1.79 -6.87 10.46
C GLY A 719 -1.50 -8.06 11.36
N LEU A 720 -0.45 -7.99 12.21
CA LEU A 720 -0.15 -9.02 13.19
C LEU A 720 -1.24 -9.10 14.28
N ALA A 721 -1.71 -7.95 14.77
CA ALA A 721 -2.80 -7.91 15.76
C ALA A 721 -4.11 -8.48 15.18
N TRP A 722 -4.44 -8.12 13.93
CA TRP A 722 -5.64 -8.65 13.25
C TRP A 722 -5.51 -10.15 12.98
N SER A 723 -4.32 -10.63 12.61
CA SER A 723 -4.05 -12.07 12.42
C SER A 723 -4.19 -12.85 13.73
N ALA A 724 -3.77 -12.28 14.86
CA ALA A 724 -4.02 -12.89 16.17
C ALA A 724 -5.52 -12.99 16.47
N GLY A 725 -6.30 -11.94 16.14
CA GLY A 725 -7.77 -11.97 16.23
C GLY A 725 -8.39 -13.08 15.38
N LEU A 726 -7.98 -13.20 14.12
CA LEU A 726 -8.43 -14.25 13.19
C LEU A 726 -8.11 -15.68 13.68
N ILE A 727 -7.04 -15.85 14.47
CA ILE A 727 -6.65 -17.16 15.04
C ILE A 727 -7.41 -17.45 16.34
N LEU A 728 -7.55 -16.44 17.21
CA LEU A 728 -8.08 -16.62 18.57
C LEU A 728 -9.61 -16.53 18.64
N ASP A 729 -10.25 -15.74 17.78
CA ASP A 729 -11.70 -15.52 17.75
C ASP A 729 -12.18 -15.34 16.28
N PRO A 730 -12.17 -16.43 15.49
CA PRO A 730 -12.54 -16.40 14.06
C PRO A 730 -14.03 -16.08 13.83
N VAL A 731 -14.86 -16.07 14.88
CA VAL A 731 -16.28 -15.72 14.79
C VAL A 731 -16.45 -14.20 14.76
N ARG A 732 -15.65 -13.44 15.52
CA ARG A 732 -15.74 -11.97 15.57
C ARG A 732 -14.81 -11.25 14.61
N PHE A 733 -13.70 -11.88 14.22
CA PHE A 733 -12.74 -11.30 13.30
C PHE A 733 -12.94 -11.85 11.89
N GLU A 734 -13.29 -10.96 10.97
CA GLU A 734 -13.39 -11.28 9.54
C GLU A 734 -12.15 -10.82 8.78
N PHE A 735 -11.88 -11.46 7.64
CA PHE A 735 -10.85 -11.00 6.73
C PHE A 735 -11.26 -9.67 6.08
N PRO A 736 -10.32 -8.72 5.86
CA PRO A 736 -10.60 -7.57 5.02
C PRO A 736 -11.02 -8.03 3.61
N ILE A 737 -11.90 -7.28 2.97
CA ILE A 737 -12.32 -7.60 1.60
C ILE A 737 -11.12 -7.54 0.62
N ALA A 738 -11.19 -8.31 -0.47
CA ALA A 738 -10.12 -8.41 -1.46
C ALA A 738 -9.64 -7.04 -1.99
N LEU A 739 -10.53 -6.05 -2.08
CA LEU A 739 -10.23 -4.69 -2.55
C LEU A 739 -9.25 -3.92 -1.67
N PHE A 740 -9.09 -4.27 -0.39
CA PHE A 740 -8.04 -3.70 0.48
C PHE A 740 -6.70 -4.44 0.37
N MET A 741 -6.72 -5.74 0.03
CA MET A 741 -5.53 -6.59 0.03
C MET A 741 -4.79 -6.56 -1.32
N LEU A 742 -5.54 -6.67 -2.43
CA LEU A 742 -4.96 -6.75 -3.78
C LEU A 742 -4.07 -5.56 -4.13
N PRO A 743 -4.45 -4.30 -3.86
CA PRO A 743 -3.57 -3.17 -4.18
C PRO A 743 -2.29 -3.15 -3.34
N SER A 744 -2.35 -3.59 -2.09
CA SER A 744 -1.20 -3.67 -1.20
C SER A 744 -0.17 -4.67 -1.73
N ILE A 745 -0.64 -5.86 -2.15
CA ILE A 745 0.18 -6.88 -2.82
C ILE A 745 0.71 -6.34 -4.16
N GLY A 746 -0.17 -5.73 -4.96
CA GLY A 746 0.16 -5.17 -6.27
C GLY A 746 1.23 -4.09 -6.21
N LEU A 747 1.19 -3.20 -5.21
CA LEU A 747 2.21 -2.17 -4.99
C LEU A 747 3.59 -2.78 -4.76
N PHE A 748 3.69 -3.83 -3.95
CA PHE A 748 4.97 -4.50 -3.69
C PHE A 748 5.59 -5.04 -4.99
N PHE A 749 4.82 -5.78 -5.79
CA PHE A 749 5.31 -6.31 -7.06
C PHE A 749 5.56 -5.21 -8.10
N PHE A 750 4.73 -4.17 -8.13
CA PHE A 750 4.96 -2.99 -8.96
C PHE A 750 6.32 -2.35 -8.65
N LYS A 751 6.67 -2.19 -7.37
CA LYS A 751 7.97 -1.66 -6.94
C LYS A 751 9.14 -2.52 -7.42
N ILE A 752 9.02 -3.84 -7.38
CA ILE A 752 10.02 -4.77 -7.93
C ILE A 752 10.15 -4.57 -9.45
N VAL A 753 9.04 -4.54 -10.17
CA VAL A 753 9.07 -4.32 -11.63
C VAL A 753 9.66 -2.95 -11.96
N GLN A 754 9.30 -1.92 -11.19
CA GLN A 754 9.80 -0.55 -11.33
C GLN A 754 11.33 -0.51 -11.21
N ILE A 755 11.90 -1.05 -10.12
CA ILE A 755 13.35 -1.03 -9.91
C ILE A 755 14.10 -1.82 -10.99
N LEU A 756 13.60 -3.01 -11.36
CA LEU A 756 14.20 -3.82 -12.41
C LEU A 756 14.17 -3.12 -13.78
N ALA A 757 13.07 -2.45 -14.11
CA ALA A 757 12.92 -1.68 -15.34
C ALA A 757 13.83 -0.44 -15.35
N LEU A 758 13.90 0.32 -14.25
CA LEU A 758 14.77 1.48 -14.12
C LEU A 758 16.24 1.08 -14.29
N TYR A 759 16.69 0.05 -13.59
CA TYR A 759 18.08 -0.40 -13.66
C TYR A 759 18.42 -0.91 -15.05
N LYS A 760 17.55 -1.70 -15.69
CA LYS A 760 17.75 -2.17 -17.07
C LYS A 760 18.02 -1.03 -18.05
N ASN A 761 17.35 0.11 -17.87
CA ASN A 761 17.41 1.22 -18.83
C ASN A 761 18.44 2.30 -18.47
N ARG A 762 18.81 2.44 -17.18
CA ARG A 762 19.59 3.60 -16.69
C ARG A 762 20.85 3.25 -15.92
N VAL A 763 21.05 2.00 -15.50
CA VAL A 763 22.20 1.58 -14.69
C VAL A 763 22.99 0.52 -15.47
N PRO A 764 24.32 0.68 -15.65
CA PRO A 764 25.12 -0.25 -16.45
C PRO A 764 25.43 -1.55 -15.70
N CYS A 765 24.41 -2.36 -15.41
CA CYS A 765 24.51 -3.57 -14.57
C CYS A 765 23.80 -4.80 -15.19
N GLY A 766 24.28 -5.99 -14.81
CA GLY A 766 23.69 -7.27 -15.21
C GLY A 766 22.39 -7.59 -14.45
N PHE A 767 21.64 -8.62 -14.85
CA PHE A 767 20.36 -8.94 -14.21
C PHE A 767 20.50 -9.31 -12.72
N ALA A 768 21.49 -10.13 -12.36
CA ALA A 768 21.76 -10.52 -10.98
C ALA A 768 22.08 -9.31 -10.09
N ASP A 769 22.78 -8.30 -10.63
CA ASP A 769 23.09 -7.06 -9.92
C ASP A 769 21.84 -6.24 -9.60
N ARG A 770 20.83 -6.26 -10.50
CA ARG A 770 19.55 -5.57 -10.29
C ARG A 770 18.76 -6.20 -9.15
N VAL A 771 18.71 -7.54 -9.13
CA VAL A 771 18.07 -8.29 -8.04
C VAL A 771 18.83 -8.06 -6.74
N GLY A 772 20.16 -8.12 -6.77
CA GLY A 772 21.01 -7.84 -5.61
C GLY A 772 20.80 -6.45 -5.02
N ALA A 773 20.73 -5.42 -5.87
CA ALA A 773 20.44 -4.05 -5.48
C ALA A 773 19.03 -3.91 -4.85
N ALA A 774 18.02 -4.55 -5.45
CA ALA A 774 16.66 -4.55 -4.92
C ALA A 774 16.59 -5.22 -3.53
N VAL A 775 17.26 -6.36 -3.34
CA VAL A 775 17.33 -7.06 -2.05
C VAL A 775 18.08 -6.24 -1.01
N ALA A 776 19.21 -5.60 -1.38
CA ALA A 776 19.96 -4.74 -0.47
C ALA A 776 19.17 -3.50 -0.03
N GLY A 777 18.42 -2.88 -0.94
CA GLY A 777 17.53 -1.77 -0.61
C GLY A 777 16.38 -2.20 0.30
N LEU A 778 15.74 -3.34 -0.02
CA LEU A 778 14.63 -3.91 0.75
C LEU A 778 15.04 -4.31 2.18
N ALA A 779 16.27 -4.79 2.36
CA ALA A 779 16.84 -5.11 3.68
C ALA A 779 16.86 -3.90 4.64
N LEU A 780 16.95 -2.67 4.10
CA LEU A 780 17.05 -1.45 4.89
C LEU A 780 15.69 -0.87 5.33
N SER A 781 14.56 -1.33 4.77
CA SER A 781 13.22 -0.76 4.98
C SER A 781 12.85 -0.60 6.45
N HIS A 782 13.04 -1.63 7.29
CA HIS A 782 12.76 -1.55 8.74
C HIS A 782 13.52 -0.40 9.42
N SER A 783 14.79 -0.25 9.05
CA SER A 783 15.68 0.74 9.65
C SER A 783 15.37 2.15 9.20
N ILE A 784 15.02 2.31 7.91
CA ILE A 784 14.54 3.56 7.34
C ILE A 784 13.21 3.97 8.02
N GLY A 785 12.25 3.05 8.14
CA GLY A 785 10.97 3.32 8.78
C GLY A 785 11.12 3.83 10.22
N LYS A 786 11.98 3.19 11.02
CA LYS A 786 12.32 3.67 12.37
C LYS A 786 12.98 5.05 12.36
N ALA A 787 13.90 5.28 11.43
CA ALA A 787 14.60 6.56 11.30
C ALA A 787 13.64 7.71 10.96
N VAL A 788 12.64 7.46 10.12
CA VAL A 788 11.62 8.44 9.74
C VAL A 788 10.79 8.87 10.95
N TRP A 789 10.18 7.90 11.66
CA TRP A 789 9.43 8.19 12.89
C TRP A 789 10.29 8.96 13.90
N LYS A 790 11.54 8.53 14.11
CA LYS A 790 12.44 9.22 15.03
C LYS A 790 12.79 10.64 14.57
N GLY A 791 13.05 10.85 13.27
CA GLY A 791 13.46 12.14 12.72
C GLY A 791 12.34 13.19 12.71
N LEU A 792 11.09 12.75 12.58
CA LEU A 792 9.91 13.63 12.66
C LEU A 792 9.67 14.10 14.10
N PHE A 793 9.69 13.17 15.07
CA PHE A 793 9.24 13.42 16.44
C PHE A 793 10.37 13.65 17.45
N SER A 794 11.64 13.51 17.07
CA SER A 794 12.77 13.63 18.00
C SER A 794 13.86 14.58 17.50
N ASN A 795 14.64 15.11 18.44
CA ASN A 795 15.81 15.95 18.18
C ASN A 795 17.14 15.19 18.44
N SER A 796 17.09 14.01 19.07
CA SER A 796 18.28 13.24 19.44
C SER A 796 18.46 12.01 18.57
N LEU A 797 19.68 11.81 18.09
CA LEU A 797 20.09 10.59 17.41
C LEU A 797 20.27 9.47 18.43
N PRO A 798 19.58 8.33 18.29
CA PRO A 798 19.83 7.19 19.15
C PRO A 798 21.20 6.59 18.85
N PHE A 799 21.92 6.21 19.90
CA PHE A 799 23.16 5.46 19.75
C PHE A 799 22.84 4.01 19.34
N LEU A 800 23.03 3.69 18.07
CA LEU A 800 22.88 2.34 17.53
C LEU A 800 24.05 1.47 18.01
N ARG A 801 23.79 0.57 18.97
CA ARG A 801 24.79 -0.37 19.50
C ARG A 801 25.23 -1.34 18.41
N THR A 802 26.54 -1.49 18.22
CA THR A 802 27.12 -2.56 17.40
C THR A 802 27.33 -3.80 18.28
N PRO A 803 26.87 -4.99 17.87
CA PRO A 803 27.13 -6.23 18.60
C PRO A 803 28.64 -6.51 18.68
N LYS A 804 29.14 -6.88 19.86
CA LYS A 804 30.56 -7.24 20.08
C LYS A 804 30.74 -8.76 19.96
N MET A 805 30.68 -9.30 18.74
CA MET A 805 30.76 -10.75 18.49
C MET A 805 31.63 -11.09 17.26
N LYS A 806 32.84 -10.51 17.15
CA LYS A 806 33.71 -10.69 15.96
C LYS A 806 34.16 -12.14 15.71
N ASN A 807 34.12 -13.02 16.71
CA ASN A 807 34.64 -14.40 16.64
C ASN A 807 33.56 -15.48 16.49
N ALA A 808 32.27 -15.12 16.32
CA ALA A 808 31.19 -16.09 16.18
C ALA A 808 31.06 -16.60 14.72
N PRO A 809 30.42 -17.75 14.45
CA PRO A 809 30.10 -18.17 13.08
C PRO A 809 29.27 -17.13 12.33
N ALA A 810 29.46 -17.01 11.01
CA ALA A 810 28.79 -16.01 10.16
C ALA A 810 27.25 -15.99 10.33
N LEU A 811 26.63 -17.17 10.41
CA LEU A 811 25.20 -17.31 10.67
C LEU A 811 24.77 -16.64 11.99
N VAL A 812 25.50 -16.92 13.08
CA VAL A 812 25.22 -16.35 14.40
C VAL A 812 25.42 -14.84 14.39
N GLN A 813 26.49 -14.35 13.75
CA GLN A 813 26.71 -12.92 13.60
C GLN A 813 25.55 -12.24 12.85
N GLY A 814 25.17 -12.76 11.68
CA GLY A 814 24.07 -12.22 10.88
C GLY A 814 22.75 -12.16 11.63
N LEU A 815 22.36 -13.24 12.33
CA LEU A 815 21.13 -13.29 13.14
C LEU A 815 21.16 -12.29 14.30
N VAL A 816 22.30 -12.16 15.00
CA VAL A 816 22.43 -11.19 16.10
C VAL A 816 22.39 -9.75 15.59
N MET A 817 22.98 -9.47 14.42
CA MET A 817 22.95 -8.14 13.78
C MET A 817 21.54 -7.72 13.36
N SER A 818 20.70 -8.69 12.96
CA SER A 818 19.33 -8.51 12.46
C SER A 818 18.25 -9.02 13.42
N ARG A 819 18.53 -9.07 14.73
CA ARG A 819 17.65 -9.70 15.75
C ARG A 819 16.21 -9.19 15.75
N GLU A 820 16.00 -7.89 15.55
CA GLU A 820 14.66 -7.30 15.57
C GLU A 820 13.89 -7.73 14.33
N GLU A 821 14.57 -7.67 13.19
CA GLU A 821 14.06 -8.12 11.90
C GLU A 821 13.76 -9.63 11.92
N LEU A 822 14.60 -10.45 12.57
CA LEU A 822 14.36 -11.87 12.76
C LEU A 822 13.09 -12.14 13.58
N VAL A 823 12.86 -11.41 14.67
CA VAL A 823 11.62 -11.55 15.47
C VAL A 823 10.41 -11.21 14.62
N LEU A 824 10.46 -10.12 13.85
CA LEU A 824 9.35 -9.74 12.95
C LEU A 824 9.14 -10.76 11.82
N LEU A 825 10.21 -11.36 11.29
CA LEU A 825 10.13 -12.45 10.32
C LEU A 825 9.41 -13.66 10.93
N VAL A 826 9.79 -14.08 12.13
CA VAL A 826 9.16 -15.22 12.82
C VAL A 826 7.69 -14.93 13.13
N LEU A 827 7.36 -13.72 13.60
CA LEU A 827 5.98 -13.33 13.89
C LEU A 827 5.11 -13.29 12.63
N THR A 828 5.62 -12.74 11.53
CA THR A 828 4.87 -12.68 10.26
C THR A 828 4.65 -14.06 9.65
N TRP A 829 5.66 -14.93 9.67
CA TRP A 829 5.52 -16.31 9.21
C TRP A 829 4.65 -17.15 10.15
N GLY A 830 4.75 -16.95 11.47
CA GLY A 830 3.88 -17.58 12.45
C GLY A 830 2.42 -17.19 12.25
N ALA A 831 2.14 -15.90 12.03
CA ALA A 831 0.80 -15.42 11.70
C ALA A 831 0.30 -15.98 10.36
N LEU A 832 1.15 -16.02 9.32
CA LEU A 832 0.80 -16.58 8.01
C LEU A 832 0.41 -18.04 8.12
N LEU A 833 1.24 -18.86 8.77
CA LEU A 833 0.98 -20.29 8.93
C LEU A 833 -0.22 -20.52 9.87
N GLY A 834 -0.33 -19.76 10.96
CA GLY A 834 -1.44 -19.84 11.90
C GLY A 834 -2.79 -19.54 11.26
N VAL A 835 -2.88 -18.45 10.48
CA VAL A 835 -4.09 -18.11 9.73
C VAL A 835 -4.35 -19.12 8.61
N GLY A 836 -3.34 -19.46 7.81
CA GLY A 836 -3.50 -20.36 6.67
C GLY A 836 -3.98 -21.76 7.07
N PHE A 837 -3.37 -22.36 8.09
CA PHE A 837 -3.80 -23.67 8.60
C PHE A 837 -5.06 -23.59 9.46
N GLY A 838 -5.24 -22.53 10.27
CA GLY A 838 -6.44 -22.34 11.09
C GLY A 838 -7.72 -22.16 10.28
N HIS A 839 -7.62 -21.63 9.07
CA HIS A 839 -8.74 -21.41 8.14
C HIS A 839 -8.70 -22.34 6.91
N HIS A 840 -7.85 -23.39 6.94
CA HIS A 840 -7.71 -24.41 5.89
C HIS A 840 -7.52 -23.90 4.46
N TRP A 841 -6.99 -22.68 4.28
CA TRP A 841 -6.87 -22.03 2.97
C TRP A 841 -8.19 -21.95 2.18
N ALA A 842 -9.34 -21.99 2.87
CA ALA A 842 -10.64 -22.27 2.26
C ALA A 842 -11.12 -21.17 1.29
N THR A 843 -10.89 -19.90 1.64
CA THR A 843 -11.43 -18.75 0.90
C THR A 843 -10.35 -18.00 0.09
N LEU A 844 -10.80 -17.15 -0.85
CA LEU A 844 -9.88 -16.24 -1.56
C LEU A 844 -9.25 -15.23 -0.57
N GLU A 845 -10.04 -14.73 0.36
CA GLU A 845 -9.65 -13.76 1.38
C GLU A 845 -8.56 -14.31 2.28
N THR A 846 -8.68 -15.57 2.72
CA THR A 846 -7.63 -16.25 3.50
C THR A 846 -6.31 -16.30 2.74
N ARG A 847 -6.35 -16.66 1.45
CA ARG A 847 -5.17 -16.75 0.58
C ARG A 847 -4.55 -15.36 0.33
N LEU A 848 -5.38 -14.35 0.10
CA LEU A 848 -4.94 -12.96 -0.08
C LEU A 848 -4.34 -12.39 1.20
N TRP A 849 -4.92 -12.67 2.37
CA TRP A 849 -4.36 -12.24 3.64
C TRP A 849 -3.00 -12.87 3.92
N CYS A 850 -2.86 -14.18 3.65
CA CYS A 850 -1.57 -14.86 3.72
C CYS A 850 -0.55 -14.25 2.73
N ALA A 851 -0.98 -13.84 1.53
CA ALA A 851 -0.13 -13.13 0.57
C ALA A 851 0.27 -11.72 1.06
N VAL A 852 -0.61 -11.01 1.78
CA VAL A 852 -0.26 -9.73 2.44
C VAL A 852 0.80 -9.99 3.51
N LEU A 853 0.62 -10.98 4.40
CA LEU A 853 1.61 -11.32 5.42
C LEU A 853 2.94 -11.76 4.80
N PHE A 854 2.90 -12.51 3.70
CA PHE A 854 4.08 -12.89 2.95
C PHE A 854 4.82 -11.66 2.42
N THR A 855 4.13 -10.74 1.73
CA THR A 855 4.77 -9.52 1.20
C THR A 855 5.33 -8.63 2.31
N GLN A 856 4.63 -8.50 3.45
CA GLN A 856 5.13 -7.80 4.64
C GLN A 856 6.35 -8.48 5.28
N SER A 857 6.54 -9.79 5.10
CA SER A 857 7.69 -10.53 5.64
C SER A 857 8.99 -10.29 4.85
N LEU A 858 8.89 -9.92 3.57
CA LEU A 858 10.03 -9.85 2.64
C LEU A 858 11.12 -8.83 3.01
N PRO A 859 10.81 -7.62 3.53
CA PRO A 859 11.82 -6.72 4.13
C PRO A 859 12.67 -7.39 5.22
N TYR A 860 12.05 -8.19 6.06
CA TYR A 860 12.73 -8.86 7.18
C TYR A 860 13.55 -10.05 6.70
N LEU A 861 13.01 -10.82 5.75
CA LEU A 861 13.76 -11.90 5.10
C LEU A 861 15.00 -11.35 4.39
N ALA A 862 14.86 -10.24 3.66
CA ALA A 862 15.98 -9.55 3.01
C ALA A 862 17.01 -9.07 4.04
N SER A 863 16.57 -8.44 5.14
CA SER A 863 17.45 -7.98 6.22
C SER A 863 18.27 -9.11 6.84
N VAL A 864 17.63 -10.22 7.22
CA VAL A 864 18.31 -11.39 7.79
C VAL A 864 19.27 -12.01 6.77
N SER A 865 18.84 -12.17 5.52
CA SER A 865 19.66 -12.76 4.45
C SER A 865 20.91 -11.92 4.16
N VAL A 866 20.75 -10.60 4.01
CA VAL A 866 21.85 -9.67 3.75
C VAL A 866 22.79 -9.59 4.95
N ALA A 867 22.27 -9.63 6.19
CA ALA A 867 23.09 -9.65 7.40
C ALA A 867 23.97 -10.92 7.48
N ILE A 868 23.42 -12.08 7.12
CA ILE A 868 24.17 -13.35 7.05
C ILE A 868 25.23 -13.26 5.95
N LEU A 869 24.86 -12.80 4.75
CA LEU A 869 25.80 -12.62 3.62
C LEU A 869 26.95 -11.67 3.97
N ALA A 870 26.67 -10.58 4.68
CA ALA A 870 27.68 -9.63 5.12
C ALA A 870 28.68 -10.22 6.13
N ALA A 871 28.28 -11.24 6.88
CA ALA A 871 29.14 -11.94 7.84
C ALA A 871 29.93 -13.10 7.22
N MET A 872 29.66 -13.48 5.96
CA MET A 872 30.39 -14.55 5.29
C MET A 872 31.82 -14.11 4.91
N PRO A 873 32.80 -15.02 4.91
CA PRO A 873 34.17 -14.71 4.51
C PRO A 873 34.23 -14.19 3.06
N ALA A 874 34.90 -13.05 2.88
CA ALA A 874 35.19 -12.49 1.57
C ALA A 874 36.34 -13.26 0.88
N PRO A 875 36.29 -13.49 -0.44
CA PRO A 875 37.48 -13.86 -1.21
C PRO A 875 38.58 -12.80 -1.06
N ALA A 876 39.85 -13.20 -1.14
CA ALA A 876 40.97 -12.24 -1.05
C ALA A 876 40.82 -11.14 -2.12
N PRO A 877 40.96 -9.84 -1.76
CA PRO A 877 40.80 -8.75 -2.70
C PRO A 877 41.87 -8.82 -3.81
N LYS A 878 41.45 -8.59 -5.07
CA LYS A 878 42.40 -8.43 -6.18
C LYS A 878 43.19 -7.13 -5.97
N PRO A 879 44.52 -7.12 -6.17
CA PRO A 879 45.32 -5.91 -6.01
C PRO A 879 44.84 -4.81 -6.97
N VAL A 880 44.63 -3.61 -6.44
CA VAL A 880 44.26 -2.42 -7.21
C VAL A 880 45.42 -2.08 -8.15
N GLN A 881 45.21 -2.17 -9.46
CA GLN A 881 46.21 -1.71 -10.44
C GLN A 881 46.34 -0.18 -10.33
N ALA A 882 47.57 0.29 -10.12
CA ALA A 882 47.89 1.71 -10.21
C ALA A 882 47.50 2.25 -11.60
N PRO A 883 47.07 3.51 -11.72
CA PRO A 883 46.72 4.10 -13.01
C PRO A 883 47.91 3.98 -13.95
N ALA A 884 47.66 3.46 -15.16
CA ALA A 884 48.67 3.35 -16.20
C ALA A 884 49.27 4.73 -16.48
N LYS A 885 50.59 4.87 -16.32
CA LYS A 885 51.33 6.05 -16.79
C LYS A 885 50.99 6.23 -18.28
N GLN A 886 50.43 7.38 -18.65
CA GLN A 886 50.20 7.74 -20.05
C GLN A 886 51.50 7.57 -20.83
N ALA A 887 51.45 6.74 -21.87
CA ALA A 887 52.53 6.66 -22.86
C ALA A 887 52.69 8.04 -23.53
N ALA A 888 53.93 8.48 -23.69
CA ALA A 888 54.28 9.73 -24.36
C ALA A 888 53.64 9.82 -25.76
N PRO A 889 53.26 11.03 -26.23
CA PRO A 889 52.61 11.19 -27.51
C PRO A 889 53.50 10.69 -28.65
N ALA A 890 52.94 9.80 -29.48
CA ALA A 890 53.59 9.33 -30.69
C ALA A 890 53.90 10.53 -31.61
N ARG A 891 55.15 10.59 -32.08
CA ARG A 891 55.61 11.58 -33.04
C ARG A 891 54.74 11.52 -34.29
N ILE A 892 54.31 12.70 -34.73
CA ILE A 892 53.65 12.95 -36.01
C ILE A 892 54.57 12.45 -37.14
N GLY A 893 54.12 11.42 -37.85
CA GLY A 893 54.75 10.90 -39.06
C GLY A 893 53.87 11.20 -40.27
N ASN A 894 54.32 12.16 -41.08
CA ASN A 894 53.98 12.49 -42.47
C ASN A 894 52.68 11.99 -43.11
N MET A 895 51.88 12.97 -43.55
CA MET A 895 50.88 12.87 -44.60
C MET A 895 51.48 12.38 -45.93
N HIS A 896 50.76 11.51 -46.63
CA HIS A 896 50.54 11.57 -48.09
C HIS A 896 49.29 10.73 -48.47
N PRO A 897 48.67 10.94 -49.66
CA PRO A 897 47.22 11.04 -49.79
C PRO A 897 46.56 10.00 -50.72
N ALA A 898 45.22 9.93 -50.64
CA ALA A 898 44.26 9.56 -51.69
C ALA A 898 44.05 8.08 -52.10
N ALA A 899 42.88 7.90 -52.73
CA ALA A 899 42.21 6.70 -53.26
C ALA A 899 41.57 5.79 -52.18
N GLY A 900 40.33 5.34 -52.25
CA GLY A 900 39.30 5.31 -53.29
C GLY A 900 38.27 4.25 -52.86
N ASP A 901 37.04 4.38 -53.36
CA ASP A 901 35.81 3.61 -53.11
C ASP A 901 34.98 3.88 -51.83
#